data_AF-F7XNU9-F1
#
_entry.id   AF-F7XNU9-F1
#
_cell.length_a   1.000
_cell.length_b   1.000
_cell.length_c   1.000
_cell.angle_alpha   90.00
_cell.angle_beta   90.00
_cell.angle_gamma   90.00
#
_symmetry.space_group_name_H-M   'P 1'
#
loop_
_entity.id
_entity.type
_entity.pdbx_description
1 polymer ?
#
loop_
_entity_poly.entity_id
_entity_poly.type
_entity_poly.pdbx_seq_one_letter_code
_entity_poly.pdbx_strand_id
1 'polypeptide(L)'
;MNFNNVNYKKYAIFGMVPKIIFKGRVVMDKNRIFLILGLLVLIIGMGIIFTTQVEDDRDHLSVVATMYALGYMAEEIGGEKVEVELLIPQNTELHTWSPSASDVLKASRADVLIYNGAGLEPWVERSLLPSIDTSNMAVVETSRGLDLASSYEHDLSRLFIFDNDNSRTLVYDLTEHDAVLVTTLPFGLDATKHSGYFDNAPNARNSYGDLYIFVPNHDNITVIDSGLHGDHFHTPRIVTSVDAEMPRHYDISPDGRYIAFALDNEQKVLVMNIDNPGIHNKYDDGGAGSTSHATVKFDEDGLLYIGEMNTPEGENLRIIQASNGNIVAEGTAGDSPHGGVYSELTGKVYFNARDNTHGLVKIGSSGFEGLIPYDHEGNHLSRSWISVDGSQLISYVGDSAQGLEYSRIVVYDLVNEELEKEISVEVPRVSSDHGWPNSVFVESRNMVAISNPTNGTVVCVDIESESVDEISLDGDFPQAMRIIEDEDKETLWAVTPDGIVHLVSLDQKRVIDQWELEDPPGSNNVLALVPVEKSDHKDHDHELYDPHTWISPYLAMQQGQNIYEALVEKDPDNEEYYTQRWNQLKDRLIELDNRYMNELASAEKDYIFVSHEAYGYLADRYGFHQAGVIGISADQQPSSSAISSLVNRMIESETYVLYLDPIYSDAYVRTLQNNVEKISGQEVEVETLYLMTGELDGMDYLDQMEYNLEVLKKGLQTN
;
A
#
# COMPACT_ATOMS: atom_id res chain seq x y z
N MET A 1 -28.74 7.33 -32.86
CA MET A 1 -30.19 7.10 -32.66
C MET A 1 -30.51 7.60 -31.26
N ASN A 2 -31.31 8.66 -31.16
CA ASN A 2 -31.72 9.30 -29.89
C ASN A 2 -32.68 8.41 -29.10
N PHE A 3 -32.56 8.37 -27.77
CA PHE A 3 -33.67 8.63 -26.86
C PHE A 3 -33.15 9.10 -25.49
N ASN A 4 -33.54 10.33 -25.13
CA ASN A 4 -33.31 11.01 -23.86
C ASN A 4 -34.51 10.82 -22.92
N ASN A 5 -34.22 10.78 -21.61
CA ASN A 5 -34.95 11.33 -20.47
C ASN A 5 -36.44 11.01 -20.27
N VAL A 6 -36.76 10.46 -19.09
CA VAL A 6 -38.05 10.72 -18.41
C VAL A 6 -37.83 11.01 -16.93
N ASN A 7 -38.42 12.15 -16.53
CA ASN A 7 -38.43 12.82 -15.24
C ASN A 7 -39.37 12.17 -14.20
N TYR A 8 -38.99 12.30 -12.93
CA TYR A 8 -39.85 12.16 -11.75
C TYR A 8 -40.90 13.29 -11.65
N LYS A 9 -42.14 12.98 -11.24
CA LYS A 9 -43.06 13.95 -10.63
C LYS A 9 -44.04 13.32 -9.62
N LYS A 10 -44.10 13.99 -8.46
CA LYS A 10 -44.97 13.83 -7.29
C LYS A 10 -46.47 13.77 -7.63
N TYR A 11 -47.22 12.95 -6.88
CA TYR A 11 -48.69 12.99 -6.84
C TYR A 11 -49.19 13.59 -5.51
N ALA A 12 -50.01 14.63 -5.64
CA ALA A 12 -51.05 15.01 -4.68
C ALA A 12 -52.23 15.57 -5.49
N ILE A 13 -53.46 15.13 -5.21
CA ILE A 13 -54.69 15.93 -5.10
C ILE A 13 -55.94 15.02 -4.92
N PHE A 14 -56.72 15.41 -3.92
CA PHE A 14 -58.11 15.13 -3.56
C PHE A 14 -59.11 14.71 -4.66
N GLY A 15 -59.93 13.70 -4.33
CA GLY A 15 -61.37 13.87 -4.08
C GLY A 15 -62.35 13.86 -5.26
N MET A 16 -63.12 12.76 -5.40
CA MET A 16 -64.53 12.82 -5.81
C MET A 16 -65.29 11.54 -5.39
N VAL A 17 -66.28 11.71 -4.52
CA VAL A 17 -67.20 10.66 -4.03
C VAL A 17 -68.42 10.58 -4.98
N PRO A 18 -68.84 9.40 -5.47
CA PRO A 18 -70.12 9.26 -6.14
C PRO A 18 -71.25 9.01 -5.13
N LYS A 19 -72.30 9.83 -5.19
CA LYS A 19 -73.61 9.60 -4.55
C LYS A 19 -74.24 8.32 -5.13
N ILE A 20 -74.47 7.30 -4.28
CA ILE A 20 -75.36 6.17 -4.60
C ILE A 20 -76.67 6.37 -3.83
N ILE A 21 -77.76 6.53 -4.56
CA ILE A 21 -79.13 6.60 -4.05
C ILE A 21 -79.62 5.16 -3.81
N PHE A 22 -79.79 4.75 -2.56
CA PHE A 22 -80.52 3.52 -2.21
C PHE A 22 -81.99 3.84 -1.90
N LYS A 23 -82.86 3.63 -2.89
CA LYS A 23 -84.30 3.43 -2.67
C LYS A 23 -84.55 1.93 -2.50
N GLY A 24 -84.69 1.48 -1.26
CA GLY A 24 -85.09 0.11 -0.97
C GLY A 24 -85.13 -0.15 0.52
N ARG A 25 -86.33 -0.23 1.10
CA ARG A 25 -86.54 -0.59 2.51
C ARG A 25 -86.27 -2.09 2.66
N VAL A 26 -85.05 -2.46 3.02
CA VAL A 26 -84.71 -3.86 3.33
C VAL A 26 -85.25 -4.17 4.73
N VAL A 27 -86.39 -4.87 4.78
CA VAL A 27 -86.87 -5.48 6.02
C VAL A 27 -86.09 -6.78 6.20
N MET A 28 -85.02 -6.74 6.99
CA MET A 28 -84.25 -7.94 7.35
C MET A 28 -85.00 -8.74 8.42
N ASP A 29 -85.20 -10.03 8.15
CA ASP A 29 -85.78 -10.99 9.07
C ASP A 29 -84.91 -11.12 10.33
N LYS A 30 -85.53 -11.14 11.52
CA LYS A 30 -84.85 -11.20 12.83
C LYS A 30 -83.87 -12.37 12.91
N ASN A 31 -84.19 -13.48 12.25
CA ASN A 31 -83.33 -14.67 12.23
C ASN A 31 -82.01 -14.44 11.47
N ARG A 32 -81.99 -13.56 10.47
CA ARG A 32 -80.76 -13.20 9.73
C ARG A 32 -79.87 -12.23 10.50
N ILE A 33 -80.48 -11.36 11.33
CA ILE A 33 -79.74 -10.44 12.22
C ILE A 33 -78.99 -11.25 13.29
N PHE A 34 -79.63 -12.26 13.90
CA PHE A 34 -78.97 -13.15 14.86
C PHE A 34 -77.82 -13.96 14.24
N LEU A 35 -77.96 -14.39 12.99
CA LEU A 35 -76.93 -15.16 12.29
C LEU A 35 -75.71 -14.30 11.95
N ILE A 36 -75.91 -13.05 11.54
CA ILE A 36 -74.83 -12.10 11.25
C ILE A 36 -74.14 -11.64 12.54
N LEU A 37 -74.91 -11.39 13.63
CA LEU A 37 -74.34 -11.09 14.95
C LEU A 37 -73.54 -12.26 15.51
N GLY A 38 -74.03 -13.50 15.34
CA GLY A 38 -73.30 -14.70 15.74
C GLY A 38 -71.98 -14.86 14.98
N LEU A 39 -71.98 -14.59 13.66
CA LEU A 39 -70.77 -14.63 12.85
C LEU A 39 -69.76 -13.53 13.25
N LEU A 40 -70.26 -12.34 13.60
CA LEU A 40 -69.42 -11.22 14.07
C LEU A 40 -68.80 -11.51 15.43
N VAL A 41 -69.52 -12.13 16.35
CA VAL A 41 -68.99 -12.59 17.64
C VAL A 41 -67.96 -13.70 17.45
N LEU A 42 -68.15 -14.58 16.46
CA LEU A 42 -67.17 -15.61 16.11
C LEU A 42 -65.89 -15.02 15.50
N ILE A 43 -66.01 -14.00 14.64
CA ILE A 43 -64.85 -13.30 14.05
C ILE A 43 -64.10 -12.46 15.11
N ILE A 44 -64.82 -11.81 16.03
CA ILE A 44 -64.20 -11.08 17.15
C ILE A 44 -63.58 -12.06 18.16
N GLY A 45 -64.23 -13.21 18.41
CA GLY A 45 -63.68 -14.27 19.25
C GLY A 45 -62.42 -14.93 18.65
N MET A 46 -62.38 -15.12 17.33
CA MET A 46 -61.17 -15.60 16.62
C MET A 46 -60.08 -14.53 16.57
N GLY A 47 -60.44 -13.24 16.49
CA GLY A 47 -59.50 -12.12 16.56
C GLY A 47 -58.86 -11.97 17.95
N ILE A 48 -59.60 -12.26 19.03
CA ILE A 48 -59.07 -12.22 20.41
C ILE A 48 -58.17 -13.43 20.71
N ILE A 49 -58.40 -14.58 20.05
CA ILE A 49 -57.52 -15.77 20.16
C ILE A 49 -56.21 -15.59 19.36
N PHE A 50 -56.14 -14.64 18.42
CA PHE A 50 -54.92 -14.30 17.67
C PHE A 50 -54.17 -13.06 18.20
N THR A 51 -54.62 -12.46 19.32
CA THR A 51 -53.94 -11.36 20.03
C THR A 51 -53.40 -11.76 21.41
N THR A 52 -53.20 -13.05 21.66
CA THR A 52 -52.17 -13.43 22.62
C THR A 52 -50.85 -13.13 21.94
N GLN A 53 -50.13 -12.13 22.45
CA GLN A 53 -48.69 -12.07 22.27
C GLN A 53 -48.18 -13.50 22.49
N VAL A 54 -47.52 -14.06 21.48
CA VAL A 54 -46.63 -15.18 21.72
C VAL A 54 -45.54 -14.57 22.58
N GLU A 55 -45.70 -14.61 23.91
CA GLU A 55 -44.56 -14.60 24.80
C GLU A 55 -43.67 -15.72 24.30
N ASP A 56 -42.49 -15.33 23.83
CA ASP A 56 -41.45 -16.25 23.45
C ASP A 56 -41.05 -16.99 24.73
N ASP A 57 -41.62 -18.18 24.93
CA ASP A 57 -41.43 -19.06 26.10
C ASP A 57 -40.01 -19.69 26.07
N ARG A 58 -39.03 -18.95 25.54
CA ARG A 58 -37.61 -19.29 25.54
C ARG A 58 -37.02 -18.73 26.84
N ASP A 59 -36.66 -19.63 27.74
CA ASP A 59 -35.97 -19.29 29.01
C ASP A 59 -34.53 -18.74 28.80
N HIS A 60 -34.05 -18.66 27.56
CA HIS A 60 -32.71 -18.25 27.16
C HIS A 60 -32.70 -17.53 25.81
N LEU A 61 -31.72 -16.64 25.61
CA LEU A 61 -31.41 -16.03 24.31
C LEU A 61 -30.63 -17.00 23.42
N SER A 62 -30.99 -17.07 22.13
CA SER A 62 -30.16 -17.76 21.14
C SER A 62 -29.05 -16.82 20.67
N VAL A 63 -27.81 -17.19 20.91
CA VAL A 63 -26.62 -16.41 20.55
C VAL A 63 -25.83 -17.19 19.50
N VAL A 64 -25.47 -16.53 18.40
CA VAL A 64 -24.58 -17.10 17.39
C VAL A 64 -23.29 -16.29 17.38
N ALA A 65 -22.16 -16.96 17.61
CA ALA A 65 -20.84 -16.35 17.54
C ALA A 65 -20.06 -16.88 16.33
N THR A 66 -19.27 -16.03 15.67
CA THR A 66 -18.47 -16.47 14.52
C THR A 66 -17.39 -17.46 14.91
N MET A 67 -16.67 -17.21 16.02
CA MET A 67 -15.53 -18.02 16.47
C MET A 67 -15.60 -18.38 17.95
N TYR A 68 -14.79 -19.37 18.35
CA TYR A 68 -14.79 -19.95 19.70
C TYR A 68 -14.53 -18.91 20.80
N ALA A 69 -13.52 -18.04 20.68
CA ALA A 69 -13.20 -17.04 21.69
C ALA A 69 -14.41 -16.13 22.04
N LEU A 70 -15.14 -15.67 21.03
CA LEU A 70 -16.35 -14.85 21.21
C LEU A 70 -17.49 -15.67 21.83
N GLY A 71 -17.65 -16.92 21.40
CA GLY A 71 -18.63 -17.84 21.97
C GLY A 71 -18.37 -18.11 23.45
N TYR A 72 -17.12 -18.38 23.81
CA TYR A 72 -16.69 -18.58 25.20
C TYR A 72 -16.99 -17.36 26.06
N MET A 73 -16.67 -16.15 25.60
CA MET A 73 -17.01 -14.92 26.33
C MET A 73 -18.52 -14.75 26.50
N ALA A 74 -19.32 -15.05 25.46
CA ALA A 74 -20.77 -15.00 25.54
C ALA A 74 -21.35 -16.04 26.51
N GLU A 75 -20.82 -17.26 26.56
CA GLU A 75 -21.21 -18.29 27.53
C GLU A 75 -20.82 -17.90 28.97
N GLU A 76 -19.61 -17.37 29.16
CA GLU A 76 -19.14 -16.93 30.47
C GLU A 76 -20.00 -15.77 31.00
N ILE A 77 -20.39 -14.81 30.16
CA ILE A 77 -21.26 -13.70 30.57
C ILE A 77 -22.72 -14.16 30.72
N GLY A 78 -23.23 -14.90 29.75
CA GLY A 78 -24.65 -15.22 29.60
C GLY A 78 -25.13 -16.44 30.40
N GLY A 79 -24.23 -17.37 30.76
CA GLY A 79 -24.53 -18.54 31.58
C GLY A 79 -25.77 -19.33 31.12
N GLU A 80 -26.63 -19.72 32.05
CA GLU A 80 -27.85 -20.50 31.77
C GLU A 80 -28.94 -19.69 31.02
N LYS A 81 -28.72 -18.39 30.80
CA LYS A 81 -29.65 -17.48 30.11
C LYS A 81 -29.33 -17.31 28.64
N VAL A 82 -28.29 -17.96 28.13
CA VAL A 82 -27.94 -17.95 26.71
C VAL A 82 -27.71 -19.38 26.23
N GLU A 83 -28.03 -19.64 24.97
CA GLU A 83 -27.61 -20.83 24.25
C GLU A 83 -26.71 -20.34 23.10
N VAL A 84 -25.42 -20.70 23.15
CA VAL A 84 -24.42 -20.22 22.20
C VAL A 84 -24.15 -21.30 21.14
N GLU A 85 -24.22 -20.91 19.87
CA GLU A 85 -23.79 -21.74 18.75
C GLU A 85 -22.68 -21.04 17.94
N LEU A 86 -21.68 -21.80 17.49
CA LEU A 86 -20.60 -21.28 16.64
C LEU A 86 -20.95 -21.40 15.16
N LEU A 87 -20.52 -20.41 14.35
CA LEU A 87 -20.52 -20.51 12.89
C LEU A 87 -19.27 -21.24 12.39
N ILE A 88 -18.08 -20.74 12.75
CA ILE A 88 -16.81 -21.39 12.43
C ILE A 88 -16.62 -22.54 13.40
N PRO A 89 -16.43 -23.78 12.92
CA PRO A 89 -16.13 -24.91 13.79
C PRO A 89 -14.87 -24.68 14.62
N GLN A 90 -14.87 -25.19 15.85
CA GLN A 90 -13.68 -25.15 16.70
C GLN A 90 -12.47 -25.81 16.03
N ASN A 91 -11.27 -25.35 16.39
CA ASN A 91 -9.99 -25.93 15.94
C ASN A 91 -9.84 -25.89 14.40
N THR A 92 -10.37 -24.83 13.77
CA THR A 92 -10.33 -24.62 12.32
C THR A 92 -9.65 -23.29 12.02
N GLU A 93 -8.98 -23.23 10.87
CA GLU A 93 -8.41 -21.99 10.34
C GLU A 93 -9.50 -20.95 10.06
N LEU A 94 -9.33 -19.73 10.60
CA LEU A 94 -10.35 -18.68 10.60
C LEU A 94 -10.37 -17.90 9.27
N HIS A 95 -9.20 -17.68 8.65
CA HIS A 95 -9.05 -16.78 7.49
C HIS A 95 -9.70 -17.30 6.20
N THR A 96 -9.83 -18.62 6.06
CA THR A 96 -10.28 -19.27 4.81
C THR A 96 -11.72 -19.77 4.87
N TRP A 97 -12.38 -19.62 6.03
CA TRP A 97 -13.70 -20.17 6.23
C TRP A 97 -14.78 -19.32 5.54
N SER A 98 -15.80 -19.99 4.99
CA SER A 98 -16.96 -19.31 4.40
C SER A 98 -18.27 -20.01 4.77
N PRO A 99 -19.37 -19.26 4.95
CA PRO A 99 -20.62 -19.82 5.45
C PRO A 99 -21.36 -20.65 4.40
N SER A 100 -21.92 -21.78 4.83
CA SER A 100 -22.88 -22.55 4.05
C SER A 100 -24.29 -21.97 4.17
N ALA A 101 -25.22 -22.43 3.32
CA ALA A 101 -26.64 -22.07 3.45
C ALA A 101 -27.26 -22.48 4.80
N SER A 102 -26.74 -23.53 5.45
CA SER A 102 -27.19 -23.93 6.78
C SER A 102 -26.73 -22.95 7.85
N ASP A 103 -25.54 -22.37 7.69
CA ASP A 103 -24.96 -21.41 8.63
C ASP A 103 -25.68 -20.06 8.54
N VAL A 104 -26.08 -19.64 7.34
CA VAL A 104 -26.95 -18.49 7.13
C VAL A 104 -28.30 -18.69 7.83
N LEU A 105 -28.91 -19.87 7.70
CA LEU A 105 -30.16 -20.20 8.39
C LEU A 105 -30.01 -20.22 9.91
N LYS A 106 -28.87 -20.70 10.42
CA LYS A 106 -28.55 -20.68 11.85
C LYS A 106 -28.49 -19.23 12.36
N ALA A 107 -27.64 -18.40 11.73
CA ALA A 107 -27.52 -16.99 12.08
C ALA A 107 -28.86 -16.24 11.99
N SER A 108 -29.70 -16.54 10.99
CA SER A 108 -31.01 -15.88 10.81
C SER A 108 -32.01 -16.09 11.95
N ARG A 109 -31.77 -17.07 12.84
CA ARG A 109 -32.65 -17.40 13.98
C ARG A 109 -32.13 -16.88 15.31
N ALA A 110 -30.94 -16.28 15.32
CA ALA A 110 -30.31 -15.79 16.52
C ALA A 110 -31.02 -14.54 17.05
N ASP A 111 -31.04 -14.40 18.37
CA ASP A 111 -31.42 -13.16 19.05
C ASP A 111 -30.23 -12.18 19.08
N VAL A 112 -29.00 -12.73 19.14
CA VAL A 112 -27.73 -12.00 19.12
C VAL A 112 -26.76 -12.68 18.14
N LEU A 113 -26.19 -11.92 17.22
CA LEU A 113 -25.11 -12.35 16.32
C LEU A 113 -23.83 -11.60 16.68
N ILE A 114 -22.78 -12.33 17.06
CA ILE A 114 -21.50 -11.80 17.53
C ILE A 114 -20.42 -12.17 16.52
N TYR A 115 -19.66 -11.19 16.04
CA TYR A 115 -18.50 -11.40 15.16
C TYR A 115 -17.30 -10.55 15.58
N ASN A 116 -16.11 -10.91 15.09
CA ASN A 116 -14.88 -10.23 15.49
C ASN A 116 -14.87 -8.81 14.93
N GLY A 117 -15.01 -8.68 13.60
CA GLY A 117 -14.73 -7.45 12.87
C GLY A 117 -13.24 -7.32 12.57
N ALA A 118 -12.73 -6.09 12.44
CA ALA A 118 -11.33 -5.78 12.07
C ALA A 118 -10.84 -6.50 10.80
N GLY A 119 -11.75 -6.80 9.87
CA GLY A 119 -11.43 -7.49 8.61
C GLY A 119 -11.35 -9.02 8.68
N LEU A 120 -11.57 -9.66 9.83
CA LEU A 120 -11.49 -11.13 9.95
C LEU A 120 -12.57 -11.85 9.13
N GLU A 121 -13.83 -11.42 9.26
CA GLU A 121 -14.97 -12.07 8.62
C GLU A 121 -15.66 -11.14 7.59
N PRO A 122 -15.00 -10.75 6.48
CA PRO A 122 -15.59 -9.80 5.52
C PRO A 122 -16.89 -10.34 4.91
N TRP A 123 -17.09 -11.66 4.93
CA TRP A 123 -18.33 -12.31 4.51
C TRP A 123 -19.53 -12.03 5.42
N VAL A 124 -19.32 -11.64 6.69
CA VAL A 124 -20.42 -11.26 7.60
C VAL A 124 -21.13 -10.04 7.04
N GLU A 125 -20.40 -8.96 6.80
CA GLU A 125 -20.96 -7.69 6.35
C GLU A 125 -21.35 -7.72 4.87
N ARG A 126 -20.53 -8.36 4.03
CA ARG A 126 -20.75 -8.38 2.57
C ARG A 126 -21.86 -9.35 2.14
N SER A 127 -22.05 -10.45 2.86
CA SER A 127 -22.91 -11.55 2.42
C SER A 127 -23.95 -12.01 3.44
N LEU A 128 -23.58 -12.18 4.71
CA LEU A 128 -24.49 -12.72 5.73
C LEU A 128 -25.57 -11.71 6.13
N LEU A 129 -25.16 -10.53 6.62
CA LEU A 129 -26.09 -9.49 7.11
C LEU A 129 -27.11 -9.05 6.04
N PRO A 130 -26.74 -8.85 4.76
CA PRO A 130 -27.72 -8.53 3.71
C PRO A 130 -28.72 -9.67 3.41
N SER A 131 -28.42 -10.90 3.84
CA SER A 131 -29.20 -12.10 3.52
C SER A 131 -30.18 -12.51 4.64
N ILE A 132 -30.15 -11.84 5.80
CA ILE A 132 -30.98 -12.17 6.97
C ILE A 132 -31.76 -10.95 7.47
N ASP A 133 -32.86 -11.16 8.20
CA ASP A 133 -33.62 -10.07 8.83
C ASP A 133 -33.02 -9.74 10.21
N THR A 134 -32.35 -8.59 10.30
CA THR A 134 -31.70 -8.11 11.53
C THR A 134 -32.58 -7.18 12.37
N SER A 135 -33.82 -6.90 11.97
CA SER A 135 -34.66 -5.88 12.62
C SER A 135 -34.97 -6.13 14.10
N ASN A 136 -34.91 -7.39 14.52
CA ASN A 136 -35.07 -7.80 15.92
C ASN A 136 -33.83 -8.54 16.46
N MET A 137 -32.66 -8.43 15.82
CA MET A 137 -31.43 -9.10 16.20
C MET A 137 -30.42 -8.07 16.72
N ALA A 138 -29.73 -8.36 17.81
CA ALA A 138 -28.55 -7.58 18.20
C ALA A 138 -27.34 -8.08 17.39
N VAL A 139 -26.78 -7.22 16.54
CA VAL A 139 -25.58 -7.53 15.76
C VAL A 139 -24.39 -6.83 16.41
N VAL A 140 -23.39 -7.60 16.84
CA VAL A 140 -22.28 -7.16 17.67
C VAL A 140 -20.96 -7.37 16.93
N GLU A 141 -20.39 -6.27 16.43
CA GLU A 141 -18.99 -6.22 16.00
C GLU A 141 -18.11 -5.96 17.23
N THR A 142 -17.35 -6.96 17.65
CA THR A 142 -16.63 -6.87 18.94
C THR A 142 -15.36 -6.02 18.87
N SER A 143 -14.77 -5.81 17.69
CA SER A 143 -13.64 -4.90 17.45
C SER A 143 -14.01 -3.42 17.46
N ARG A 144 -15.31 -3.11 17.49
CA ARG A 144 -15.77 -1.73 17.38
C ARG A 144 -15.31 -0.91 18.58
N GLY A 145 -14.56 0.16 18.29
CA GLY A 145 -14.04 1.09 19.29
C GLY A 145 -12.77 0.63 20.00
N LEU A 146 -12.16 -0.48 19.54
CA LEU A 146 -10.81 -0.89 19.95
C LEU A 146 -9.75 -0.02 19.26
N ASP A 147 -8.57 0.05 19.87
CA ASP A 147 -7.36 0.58 19.24
C ASP A 147 -6.74 -0.53 18.38
N LEU A 148 -6.90 -0.44 17.05
CA LEU A 148 -6.52 -1.50 16.12
C LEU A 148 -5.15 -1.21 15.49
N ALA A 149 -4.26 -2.21 15.47
CA ALA A 149 -3.01 -2.13 14.73
C ALA A 149 -3.29 -2.23 13.22
N SER A 150 -2.68 -1.37 12.41
CA SER A 150 -2.65 -1.52 10.96
C SER A 150 -1.87 -2.78 10.58
N SER A 151 -2.26 -3.48 9.52
CA SER A 151 -1.46 -4.60 9.04
C SER A 151 -0.12 -4.09 8.51
N TYR A 152 1.00 -4.65 9.01
CA TYR A 152 2.37 -4.27 8.61
C TYR A 152 2.64 -4.35 7.09
N GLU A 153 1.88 -5.15 6.34
CA GLU A 153 2.03 -5.29 4.89
C GLU A 153 1.68 -3.99 4.12
N HIS A 154 0.85 -3.10 4.66
CA HIS A 154 0.43 -1.87 3.97
C HIS A 154 1.39 -0.69 4.08
N ASP A 155 2.40 -0.76 4.94
CA ASP A 155 3.44 0.28 5.05
C ASP A 155 4.80 -0.21 4.52
N LEU A 156 4.84 -1.34 3.80
CA LEU A 156 6.06 -1.86 3.19
C LEU A 156 6.38 -1.13 1.87
N SER A 157 7.59 -0.59 1.75
CA SER A 157 8.16 -0.13 0.49
C SER A 157 9.33 -1.06 0.11
N ARG A 158 9.61 -1.27 -1.17
CA ARG A 158 10.77 -2.05 -1.62
C ARG A 158 11.76 -1.16 -2.37
N LEU A 159 12.98 -1.09 -1.87
CA LEU A 159 14.07 -0.33 -2.47
C LEU A 159 14.98 -1.24 -3.28
N PHE A 160 15.23 -0.84 -4.53
CA PHE A 160 16.19 -1.45 -5.43
C PHE A 160 17.40 -0.53 -5.55
N ILE A 161 18.59 -1.05 -5.24
CA ILE A 161 19.87 -0.38 -5.42
C ILE A 161 20.61 -1.07 -6.56
N PHE A 162 20.68 -0.41 -7.71
CA PHE A 162 21.43 -0.88 -8.88
C PHE A 162 22.88 -0.42 -8.76
N ASP A 163 23.73 -1.30 -8.25
CA ASP A 163 25.15 -1.06 -8.02
C ASP A 163 25.94 -1.41 -9.29
N ASN A 164 26.23 -0.38 -10.08
CA ASN A 164 26.88 -0.56 -11.37
C ASN A 164 28.36 -0.94 -11.23
N ASP A 165 29.02 -0.43 -10.20
CA ASP A 165 30.45 -0.66 -9.97
C ASP A 165 30.72 -2.13 -9.63
N ASN A 166 29.83 -2.75 -8.84
CA ASN A 166 29.95 -4.16 -8.47
C ASN A 166 29.08 -5.10 -9.31
N SER A 167 28.36 -4.59 -10.32
CA SER A 167 27.53 -5.37 -11.24
C SER A 167 26.52 -6.27 -10.50
N ARG A 168 25.75 -5.66 -9.59
CA ARG A 168 24.70 -6.34 -8.82
C ARG A 168 23.50 -5.43 -8.57
N THR A 169 22.36 -6.02 -8.24
CA THR A 169 21.21 -5.30 -7.70
C THR A 169 20.93 -5.79 -6.29
N LEU A 170 20.94 -4.88 -5.32
CA LEU A 170 20.50 -5.17 -3.97
C LEU A 170 19.01 -4.80 -3.86
N VAL A 171 18.22 -5.68 -3.25
CA VAL A 171 16.78 -5.44 -3.06
C VAL A 171 16.45 -5.50 -1.58
N TYR A 172 15.90 -4.43 -1.05
CA TYR A 172 15.54 -4.28 0.36
C TYR A 172 14.04 -4.09 0.52
N ASP A 173 13.46 -4.80 1.49
CA ASP A 173 12.14 -4.48 2.01
C ASP A 173 12.31 -3.46 3.13
N LEU A 174 11.61 -2.34 3.01
CA LEU A 174 11.68 -1.18 3.87
C LEU A 174 10.37 -1.03 4.64
N THR A 175 10.50 -0.79 5.93
CA THR A 175 9.42 -0.29 6.80
C THR A 175 9.86 1.05 7.39
N GLU A 176 9.03 1.66 8.23
CA GLU A 176 9.45 2.85 8.99
C GLU A 176 10.63 2.59 9.93
N HIS A 177 10.94 1.34 10.26
CA HIS A 177 11.91 0.96 11.31
C HIS A 177 13.00 0.01 10.84
N ASP A 178 12.89 -0.55 9.64
CA ASP A 178 13.75 -1.63 9.20
C ASP A 178 14.01 -1.59 7.69
N ALA A 179 15.20 -2.03 7.29
CA ALA A 179 15.63 -2.20 5.90
C ALA A 179 16.30 -3.57 5.75
N VAL A 180 15.55 -4.55 5.23
CA VAL A 180 15.99 -5.95 5.19
C VAL A 180 16.39 -6.36 3.78
N LEU A 181 17.62 -6.84 3.59
CA LEU A 181 18.05 -7.37 2.30
C LEU A 181 17.25 -8.64 1.96
N VAL A 182 16.43 -8.56 0.91
CA VAL A 182 15.57 -9.65 0.43
C VAL A 182 16.37 -10.59 -0.47
N THR A 183 17.11 -10.02 -1.42
CA THR A 183 17.88 -10.78 -2.41
C THR A 183 18.91 -9.90 -3.10
N THR A 184 19.90 -10.53 -3.70
CA THR A 184 20.82 -9.91 -4.66
C THR A 184 20.59 -10.52 -6.04
N LEU A 185 20.28 -9.70 -7.03
CA LEU A 185 20.17 -10.15 -8.42
C LEU A 185 21.49 -9.92 -9.16
N PRO A 186 21.95 -10.86 -9.99
CA PRO A 186 23.12 -10.65 -10.83
C PRO A 186 22.80 -9.57 -11.86
N PHE A 187 23.69 -8.60 -12.00
CA PHE A 187 23.50 -7.50 -12.94
C PHE A 187 24.48 -7.65 -14.10
N GLY A 188 23.95 -7.64 -15.32
CA GLY A 188 24.76 -7.75 -16.53
C GLY A 188 25.32 -6.40 -16.94
N LEU A 189 26.35 -5.91 -16.22
CA LEU A 189 27.10 -4.72 -16.61
C LEU A 189 28.56 -5.00 -16.90
N ASP A 190 29.08 -4.28 -17.89
CA ASP A 190 30.50 -4.05 -18.07
C ASP A 190 30.85 -2.82 -17.23
N ALA A 191 31.43 -3.02 -16.04
CA ALA A 191 31.83 -1.96 -15.10
C ALA A 191 32.78 -0.89 -15.71
N THR A 192 33.31 -1.12 -16.91
CA THR A 192 34.15 -0.14 -17.63
C THR A 192 33.34 0.87 -18.46
N LYS A 193 32.01 0.78 -18.47
CA LYS A 193 31.14 1.50 -19.40
C LYS A 193 29.93 2.10 -18.68
N HIS A 194 29.97 3.40 -18.43
CA HIS A 194 28.94 4.15 -17.70
C HIS A 194 27.71 4.52 -18.57
N SER A 195 26.49 4.24 -18.11
CA SER A 195 25.26 4.94 -18.53
C SER A 195 24.98 6.12 -17.58
N GLY A 196 25.87 7.11 -17.54
CA GLY A 196 25.89 8.16 -16.51
C GLY A 196 24.79 9.23 -16.56
N TYR A 197 23.52 8.89 -16.84
CA TYR A 197 22.46 9.90 -17.06
C TYR A 197 21.11 9.66 -16.36
N PHE A 198 20.89 8.55 -15.66
CA PHE A 198 19.60 8.33 -14.99
C PHE A 198 19.66 8.70 -13.51
N ASP A 199 18.70 9.52 -13.08
CA ASP A 199 18.49 9.84 -11.67
C ASP A 199 17.93 8.64 -10.91
N ASN A 200 16.81 8.10 -11.41
CA ASN A 200 16.14 6.91 -10.90
C ASN A 200 15.79 5.97 -12.06
N ALA A 201 15.67 4.66 -11.79
CA ALA A 201 15.25 3.70 -12.80
C ALA A 201 13.73 3.79 -12.99
N PRO A 202 13.23 3.96 -14.24
CA PRO A 202 11.80 4.01 -14.50
C PRO A 202 11.12 2.72 -14.07
N ASN A 203 9.94 2.86 -13.51
CA ASN A 203 9.04 1.74 -13.25
C ASN A 203 7.68 2.01 -13.90
N ALA A 204 6.97 0.95 -14.27
CA ALA A 204 5.64 1.04 -14.84
C ALA A 204 4.85 -0.25 -14.59
N ARG A 205 3.54 -0.10 -14.34
CA ARG A 205 2.63 -1.23 -14.11
C ARG A 205 2.06 -1.72 -15.43
N ASN A 206 2.06 -3.03 -15.64
CA ASN A 206 1.41 -3.64 -16.80
C ASN A 206 -0.12 -3.76 -16.59
N SER A 207 -0.84 -4.15 -17.65
CA SER A 207 -2.31 -4.34 -17.60
C SER A 207 -2.77 -5.51 -16.71
N TYR A 208 -1.86 -6.37 -16.25
CA TYR A 208 -2.12 -7.44 -15.29
C TYR A 208 -1.94 -7.01 -13.84
N GLY A 209 -1.39 -5.81 -13.61
CA GLY A 209 -1.12 -5.27 -12.28
C GLY A 209 0.32 -5.52 -11.80
N ASP A 210 1.18 -6.17 -12.57
CA ASP A 210 2.59 -6.38 -12.19
C ASP A 210 3.39 -5.11 -12.43
N LEU A 211 4.27 -4.74 -11.49
CA LEU A 211 5.14 -3.58 -11.64
C LEU A 211 6.52 -4.00 -12.19
N TYR A 212 6.89 -3.45 -13.34
CA TYR A 212 8.21 -3.64 -13.94
C TYR A 212 9.13 -2.45 -13.69
N ILE A 213 10.39 -2.73 -13.40
CA ILE A 213 11.48 -1.74 -13.33
C ILE A 213 12.35 -1.93 -14.57
N PHE A 214 12.60 -0.84 -15.30
CA PHE A 214 13.40 -0.82 -16.51
C PHE A 214 14.74 -0.17 -16.19
N VAL A 215 15.79 -0.99 -16.15
CA VAL A 215 17.12 -0.56 -15.72
C VAL A 215 17.99 -0.34 -16.95
N PRO A 216 18.28 0.92 -17.32
CA PRO A 216 19.04 1.20 -18.53
C PRO A 216 20.54 0.98 -18.27
N ASN A 217 21.10 0.05 -19.01
CA ASN A 217 22.52 -0.28 -18.99
C ASN A 217 23.25 0.45 -20.10
N HIS A 218 24.55 0.20 -20.25
CA HIS A 218 25.32 0.81 -21.32
C HIS A 218 24.93 0.32 -22.72
N ASP A 219 24.62 -0.97 -22.89
CA ASP A 219 24.32 -1.58 -24.20
C ASP A 219 23.02 -2.40 -24.22
N ASN A 220 22.24 -2.35 -23.14
CA ASN A 220 20.96 -3.02 -23.04
C ASN A 220 20.05 -2.32 -22.01
N ILE A 221 18.81 -2.79 -21.90
CA ILE A 221 17.90 -2.44 -20.81
C ILE A 221 17.46 -3.74 -20.15
N THR A 222 17.74 -3.88 -18.87
CA THR A 222 17.28 -5.01 -18.06
C THR A 222 15.89 -4.70 -17.53
N VAL A 223 14.95 -5.63 -17.74
CA VAL A 223 13.58 -5.51 -17.23
C VAL A 223 13.43 -6.44 -16.03
N ILE A 224 13.06 -5.87 -14.90
CA ILE A 224 12.89 -6.58 -13.63
C ILE A 224 11.43 -6.53 -13.24
N ASP A 225 10.88 -7.70 -12.93
CA ASP A 225 9.63 -7.84 -12.19
C ASP A 225 9.93 -7.54 -10.73
N SER A 226 9.34 -6.46 -10.20
CA SER A 226 9.61 -5.98 -8.83
C SER A 226 9.15 -6.99 -7.77
N GLY A 227 8.34 -7.97 -8.17
CA GLY A 227 7.65 -8.89 -7.30
C GLY A 227 6.35 -8.33 -6.74
N LEU A 228 6.02 -7.04 -6.91
CA LEU A 228 4.76 -6.48 -6.46
C LEU A 228 3.61 -7.00 -7.34
N HIS A 229 2.72 -7.79 -6.75
CA HIS A 229 1.50 -8.28 -7.39
C HIS A 229 0.32 -7.99 -6.46
N GLY A 230 -0.56 -7.07 -6.86
CA GLY A 230 -1.60 -6.55 -5.96
C GLY A 230 -0.96 -5.72 -4.84
N ASP A 231 -1.17 -6.15 -3.60
CA ASP A 231 -0.81 -5.49 -2.34
C ASP A 231 0.37 -6.14 -1.60
N HIS A 232 1.02 -7.14 -2.21
CA HIS A 232 2.11 -7.86 -1.55
C HIS A 232 3.27 -8.15 -2.52
N PHE A 233 4.42 -8.44 -1.93
CA PHE A 233 5.64 -8.73 -2.65
C PHE A 233 5.95 -10.22 -2.75
N HIS A 234 6.29 -10.65 -3.96
CA HIS A 234 7.00 -11.89 -4.25
C HIS A 234 8.50 -11.63 -4.49
N THR A 235 9.28 -12.71 -4.65
CA THR A 235 10.71 -12.57 -4.98
C THR A 235 10.87 -11.89 -6.35
N PRO A 236 11.63 -10.78 -6.44
CA PRO A 236 11.86 -10.09 -7.70
C PRO A 236 12.70 -10.94 -8.64
N ARG A 237 12.57 -10.71 -9.95
CA ARG A 237 13.32 -11.47 -10.96
C ARG A 237 13.56 -10.68 -12.24
N ILE A 238 14.66 -10.99 -12.91
CA ILE A 238 14.90 -10.49 -14.26
C ILE A 238 13.96 -11.20 -15.23
N VAL A 239 13.14 -10.42 -15.93
CA VAL A 239 12.17 -10.91 -16.93
C VAL A 239 12.86 -11.08 -18.28
N THR A 240 13.58 -10.05 -18.71
CA THR A 240 14.29 -10.02 -19.99
C THR A 240 15.39 -8.96 -19.97
N SER A 241 16.29 -9.02 -20.96
CA SER A 241 17.20 -7.92 -21.29
C SER A 241 17.05 -7.62 -22.77
N VAL A 242 16.94 -6.35 -23.12
CA VAL A 242 16.71 -5.87 -24.49
C VAL A 242 17.93 -5.08 -24.95
N ASP A 243 18.55 -5.50 -26.05
CA ASP A 243 19.71 -4.82 -26.61
C ASP A 243 19.39 -3.36 -27.00
N ALA A 244 20.09 -2.41 -26.40
CA ALA A 244 19.81 -0.98 -26.49
C ALA A 244 21.14 -0.21 -26.59
N GLU A 245 21.32 0.61 -27.61
CA GLU A 245 22.63 1.22 -27.89
C GLU A 245 22.85 2.51 -27.09
N MET A 246 23.19 2.40 -25.81
CA MET A 246 23.35 3.51 -24.84
C MET A 246 22.06 4.32 -24.63
N PRO A 247 21.08 3.80 -23.88
CA PRO A 247 19.95 4.59 -23.41
C PRO A 247 20.41 5.76 -22.52
N ARG A 248 19.74 6.91 -22.66
CA ARG A 248 20.07 8.14 -21.89
C ARG A 248 18.86 8.92 -21.36
N HIS A 249 17.75 8.91 -22.10
CA HIS A 249 16.48 9.53 -21.69
C HIS A 249 15.37 8.50 -21.86
N TYR A 250 14.34 8.61 -21.05
CA TYR A 250 13.14 7.80 -21.19
C TYR A 250 11.88 8.65 -21.00
N ASP A 251 10.76 8.11 -21.47
CA ASP A 251 9.45 8.54 -21.03
C ASP A 251 8.47 7.37 -21.10
N ILE A 252 7.43 7.40 -20.26
CA ILE A 252 6.38 6.38 -20.21
C ILE A 252 5.10 7.00 -20.77
N SER A 253 4.38 6.25 -21.60
CA SER A 253 3.10 6.73 -22.14
C SER A 253 2.06 6.88 -21.02
N PRO A 254 1.16 7.87 -21.09
CA PRO A 254 0.16 8.10 -20.03
C PRO A 254 -0.77 6.91 -19.77
N ASP A 255 -0.99 6.05 -20.78
CA ASP A 255 -1.76 4.82 -20.64
C ASP A 255 -0.98 3.64 -20.03
N GLY A 256 0.29 3.85 -19.66
CA GLY A 256 1.17 2.84 -19.07
C GLY A 256 1.52 1.69 -20.01
N ARG A 257 1.24 1.80 -21.31
CA ARG A 257 1.43 0.68 -22.26
C ARG A 257 2.79 0.65 -22.91
N TYR A 258 3.46 1.79 -23.02
CA TYR A 258 4.72 1.93 -23.72
C TYR A 258 5.73 2.68 -22.87
N ILE A 259 6.99 2.26 -22.97
CA ILE A 259 8.13 3.03 -22.50
C ILE A 259 9.06 3.28 -23.68
N ALA A 260 9.51 4.51 -23.84
CA ALA A 260 10.42 4.92 -24.89
C ALA A 260 11.79 5.27 -24.30
N PHE A 261 12.87 4.91 -24.99
CA PHE A 261 14.23 5.26 -24.65
C PHE A 261 14.92 5.91 -25.83
N ALA A 262 15.55 7.07 -25.62
CA ALA A 262 16.45 7.67 -26.60
C ALA A 262 17.88 7.09 -26.46
N LEU A 263 18.49 6.76 -27.60
CA LEU A 263 19.76 6.05 -27.70
C LEU A 263 20.86 6.91 -28.38
N ASP A 264 22.08 6.88 -27.85
CA ASP A 264 23.19 7.79 -28.22
C ASP A 264 24.01 7.33 -29.46
N ASN A 265 24.24 6.01 -29.65
CA ASN A 265 25.24 5.55 -30.64
C ASN A 265 24.72 5.39 -32.08
N GLU A 266 23.41 5.26 -32.31
CA GLU A 266 22.82 5.10 -33.65
C GLU A 266 21.58 5.98 -33.91
N GLN A 267 21.32 7.00 -33.08
CA GLN A 267 20.22 7.97 -33.30
C GLN A 267 18.85 7.28 -33.42
N LYS A 268 18.56 6.40 -32.45
CA LYS A 268 17.36 5.58 -32.45
C LYS A 268 16.55 5.80 -31.19
N VAL A 269 15.25 5.66 -31.34
CA VAL A 269 14.33 5.55 -30.21
C VAL A 269 13.89 4.11 -30.11
N LEU A 270 14.13 3.50 -28.96
CA LEU A 270 13.61 2.19 -28.63
C LEU A 270 12.27 2.35 -27.91
N VAL A 271 11.20 1.80 -28.48
CA VAL A 271 9.88 1.76 -27.83
C VAL A 271 9.56 0.32 -27.46
N MET A 272 9.32 0.08 -26.17
CA MET A 272 8.99 -1.23 -25.62
C MET A 272 7.53 -1.24 -25.17
N ASN A 273 6.86 -2.38 -25.37
CA ASN A 273 5.53 -2.60 -24.84
C ASN A 273 5.62 -3.13 -23.40
N ILE A 274 4.96 -2.50 -22.45
CA ILE A 274 5.07 -2.83 -21.02
C ILE A 274 4.35 -4.17 -20.69
N ASP A 275 3.24 -4.47 -21.37
CA ASP A 275 2.54 -5.77 -21.22
C ASP A 275 3.37 -6.96 -21.73
N ASN A 276 4.32 -6.71 -22.63
CA ASN A 276 5.23 -7.71 -23.15
C ASN A 276 6.59 -7.07 -23.46
N PRO A 277 7.46 -6.89 -22.44
CA PRO A 277 8.72 -6.16 -22.58
C PRO A 277 9.70 -6.77 -23.60
N GLY A 278 9.50 -8.04 -23.99
CA GLY A 278 10.26 -8.67 -25.08
C GLY A 278 9.92 -8.11 -26.47
N ILE A 279 8.73 -7.52 -26.65
CA ILE A 279 8.29 -6.90 -27.90
C ILE A 279 8.70 -5.42 -27.89
N HIS A 280 9.62 -5.08 -28.79
CA HIS A 280 10.16 -3.74 -28.91
C HIS A 280 10.38 -3.36 -30.38
N ASN A 281 10.34 -2.06 -30.65
CA ASN A 281 10.66 -1.48 -31.96
C ASN A 281 11.77 -0.45 -31.80
N LYS A 282 12.74 -0.47 -32.71
CA LYS A 282 13.72 0.62 -32.86
C LYS A 282 13.28 1.50 -34.03
N TYR A 283 13.04 2.77 -33.75
CA TYR A 283 12.71 3.78 -34.75
C TYR A 283 13.95 4.63 -35.02
N ASP A 284 14.20 4.89 -36.30
CA ASP A 284 15.28 5.77 -36.77
C ASP A 284 14.77 7.22 -36.72
N ASP A 285 15.44 8.08 -35.97
CA ASP A 285 15.10 9.51 -35.92
C ASP A 285 15.58 10.27 -37.19
N GLY A 286 16.30 9.59 -38.09
CA GLY A 286 16.79 10.08 -39.37
C GLY A 286 17.71 11.30 -39.29
N GLY A 287 18.37 11.52 -38.15
CA GLY A 287 19.35 12.56 -37.92
C GLY A 287 20.63 12.42 -38.74
N ALA A 288 21.43 13.48 -38.78
CA ALA A 288 22.64 13.56 -39.58
C ALA A 288 23.93 13.36 -38.74
N GLY A 289 24.26 12.10 -38.41
CA GLY A 289 25.65 11.70 -38.13
C GLY A 289 25.99 11.33 -36.68
N SER A 290 27.07 10.56 -36.54
CA SER A 290 27.49 9.71 -35.41
C SER A 290 27.90 10.42 -34.10
N THR A 291 27.35 11.60 -33.80
CA THR A 291 27.65 12.34 -32.56
C THR A 291 26.41 12.97 -31.92
N SER A 292 25.17 12.65 -32.33
CA SER A 292 23.95 13.25 -31.75
C SER A 292 23.21 12.33 -30.77
N HIS A 293 22.70 12.94 -29.69
CA HIS A 293 21.83 12.30 -28.70
C HIS A 293 20.38 12.81 -28.91
N ALA A 294 19.36 12.05 -28.54
CA ALA A 294 17.94 12.43 -28.68
C ALA A 294 17.23 12.56 -27.33
N THR A 295 16.14 13.32 -27.26
CA THR A 295 15.21 13.36 -26.13
C THR A 295 13.84 12.83 -26.55
N VAL A 296 13.08 12.26 -25.62
CA VAL A 296 11.75 11.68 -25.88
C VAL A 296 10.73 12.21 -24.89
N LYS A 297 9.50 12.46 -25.35
CA LYS A 297 8.36 12.80 -24.49
C LYS A 297 7.02 12.36 -25.08
N PHE A 298 6.15 11.77 -24.28
CA PHE A 298 4.76 11.46 -24.63
C PHE A 298 3.82 12.63 -24.29
N ASP A 299 2.78 12.79 -25.09
CA ASP A 299 1.59 13.59 -24.75
C ASP A 299 0.44 12.70 -24.22
N GLU A 300 -0.67 13.33 -23.81
CA GLU A 300 -1.89 12.65 -23.30
C GLU A 300 -2.48 11.63 -24.28
N ASP A 301 -2.30 11.86 -25.59
CA ASP A 301 -2.82 11.00 -26.67
C ASP A 301 -1.87 9.83 -27.00
N GLY A 302 -0.71 9.75 -26.32
CA GLY A 302 0.30 8.71 -26.53
C GLY A 302 1.12 8.90 -27.81
N LEU A 303 1.18 10.12 -28.35
CA LEU A 303 2.14 10.50 -29.39
C LEU A 303 3.51 10.75 -28.76
N LEU A 304 4.53 10.21 -29.41
CA LEU A 304 5.91 10.30 -28.95
C LEU A 304 6.64 11.38 -29.73
N TYR A 305 7.04 12.42 -29.01
CA TYR A 305 7.86 13.53 -29.47
C TYR A 305 9.33 13.15 -29.31
N ILE A 306 10.10 13.30 -30.39
CA ILE A 306 11.51 12.97 -30.47
C ILE A 306 12.26 14.21 -30.92
N GLY A 307 13.13 14.75 -30.07
CA GLY A 307 13.97 15.91 -30.38
C GLY A 307 15.44 15.53 -30.50
N GLU A 308 16.11 15.89 -31.60
CA GLU A 308 17.54 15.59 -31.82
C GLU A 308 18.45 16.73 -31.31
N MET A 309 19.39 16.41 -30.42
CA MET A 309 20.22 17.38 -29.68
C MET A 309 21.37 18.03 -30.44
N ASN A 310 21.91 17.49 -31.53
CA ASN A 310 23.16 18.05 -32.10
C ASN A 310 23.01 18.59 -33.53
N THR A 311 21.78 18.77 -34.00
CA THR A 311 21.46 19.47 -35.24
C THR A 311 20.96 20.89 -34.91
N PRO A 312 21.85 21.91 -34.98
CA PRO A 312 21.51 23.30 -34.63
C PRO A 312 20.66 24.02 -35.68
N GLU A 313 20.35 23.42 -36.82
CA GLU A 313 19.45 23.99 -37.82
C GLU A 313 18.75 22.86 -38.59
N GLY A 314 17.40 22.89 -38.72
CA GLY A 314 16.65 21.98 -39.59
C GLY A 314 15.47 21.26 -38.93
N GLU A 315 14.96 20.23 -39.62
CA GLU A 315 13.89 19.35 -39.14
C GLU A 315 14.45 18.34 -38.10
N ASN A 316 14.63 18.79 -36.84
CA ASN A 316 15.17 18.00 -35.73
C ASN A 316 14.09 17.59 -34.69
N LEU A 317 12.82 17.65 -35.07
CA LEU A 317 11.67 17.17 -34.30
C LEU A 317 10.90 16.14 -35.12
N ARG A 318 10.56 15.02 -34.50
CA ARG A 318 9.58 14.06 -35.03
C ARG A 318 8.52 13.73 -34.00
N ILE A 319 7.28 13.65 -34.45
CA ILE A 319 6.15 13.17 -33.65
C ILE A 319 5.68 11.87 -34.29
N ILE A 320 5.74 10.77 -33.54
CA ILE A 320 5.38 9.45 -34.03
C ILE A 320 4.30 8.81 -33.16
N GLN A 321 3.52 7.90 -33.74
CA GLN A 321 2.65 7.03 -32.96
C GLN A 321 3.47 5.86 -32.41
N ALA A 322 3.61 5.76 -31.09
CA ALA A 322 4.42 4.70 -30.44
C ALA A 322 4.06 3.27 -30.89
N SER A 323 2.77 2.99 -31.07
CA SER A 323 2.25 1.66 -31.38
C SER A 323 2.69 1.10 -32.74
N ASN A 324 3.05 1.94 -33.70
CA ASN A 324 3.42 1.52 -35.05
C ASN A 324 4.59 2.29 -35.69
N GLY A 325 5.08 3.36 -35.06
CA GLY A 325 6.17 4.19 -35.56
C GLY A 325 5.80 5.14 -36.69
N ASN A 326 4.52 5.26 -37.04
CA ASN A 326 4.10 6.16 -38.11
C ASN A 326 4.36 7.60 -37.69
N ILE A 327 5.04 8.34 -38.58
CA ILE A 327 5.29 9.76 -38.43
C ILE A 327 3.97 10.51 -38.60
N VAL A 328 3.60 11.27 -37.58
CA VAL A 328 2.40 12.12 -37.52
C VAL A 328 2.76 13.55 -37.96
N ALA A 329 3.91 14.05 -37.49
CA ALA A 329 4.44 15.35 -37.87
C ALA A 329 5.97 15.39 -37.76
N GLU A 330 6.58 16.32 -38.48
CA GLU A 330 8.01 16.63 -38.43
C GLU A 330 8.18 18.15 -38.39
N GLY A 331 9.26 18.64 -37.79
CA GLY A 331 9.51 20.06 -37.66
C GLY A 331 10.84 20.37 -36.96
N THR A 332 10.95 21.54 -36.36
CA THR A 332 12.14 21.96 -35.60
C THR A 332 11.84 21.99 -34.11
N ALA A 333 12.72 21.44 -33.29
CA ALA A 333 12.67 21.50 -31.83
C ALA A 333 13.58 22.61 -31.25
N GLY A 334 14.13 23.49 -32.11
CA GLY A 334 15.13 24.49 -31.71
C GLY A 334 16.54 23.92 -31.60
N ASP A 335 17.48 24.72 -31.09
CA ASP A 335 18.88 24.33 -30.98
C ASP A 335 19.05 23.37 -29.81
N SER A 336 19.39 22.13 -30.15
CA SER A 336 19.87 21.14 -29.20
C SER A 336 18.89 20.78 -28.06
N PRO A 337 17.63 20.40 -28.37
CA PRO A 337 16.57 20.10 -27.39
C PRO A 337 16.97 19.01 -26.39
N HIS A 338 16.90 19.29 -25.09
CA HIS A 338 17.30 18.37 -24.03
C HIS A 338 16.24 18.19 -22.93
N GLY A 339 15.89 16.95 -22.60
CA GLY A 339 14.81 16.68 -21.66
C GLY A 339 13.47 17.27 -22.14
N GLY A 340 12.42 17.12 -21.35
CA GLY A 340 11.13 17.72 -21.67
C GLY A 340 10.04 17.40 -20.67
N VAL A 341 9.00 18.21 -20.70
CA VAL A 341 7.76 17.96 -19.94
C VAL A 341 6.56 18.13 -20.85
N TYR A 342 5.47 17.47 -20.49
CA TYR A 342 4.17 17.65 -21.12
C TYR A 342 3.24 18.29 -20.10
N SER A 343 2.43 19.25 -20.54
CA SER A 343 1.39 19.87 -19.73
C SER A 343 0.03 19.50 -20.31
N GLU A 344 -0.76 18.73 -19.57
CA GLU A 344 -2.17 18.47 -19.89
C GLU A 344 -2.99 19.76 -19.96
N LEU A 345 -2.67 20.73 -19.10
CA LEU A 345 -3.37 22.01 -19.04
C LEU A 345 -3.25 22.80 -20.35
N THR A 346 -2.05 22.84 -20.94
CA THR A 346 -1.81 23.56 -22.20
C THR A 346 -1.94 22.67 -23.43
N GLY A 347 -1.89 21.35 -23.27
CA GLY A 347 -1.86 20.35 -24.33
C GLY A 347 -0.56 20.37 -25.14
N LYS A 348 0.56 20.71 -24.51
CA LYS A 348 1.85 20.95 -25.20
C LYS A 348 3.03 20.25 -24.53
N VAL A 349 4.01 19.92 -25.36
CA VAL A 349 5.35 19.48 -24.93
C VAL A 349 6.29 20.69 -24.91
N TYR A 350 7.09 20.78 -23.85
CA TYR A 350 8.10 21.82 -23.66
C TYR A 350 9.48 21.18 -23.57
N PHE A 351 10.37 21.55 -24.50
CA PHE A 351 11.77 21.11 -24.51
C PHE A 351 12.71 22.24 -24.08
N ASN A 352 13.75 21.91 -23.34
CA ASN A 352 14.81 22.87 -23.01
C ASN A 352 15.69 23.09 -24.24
N ALA A 353 15.84 24.35 -24.68
CA ALA A 353 16.81 24.69 -25.71
C ALA A 353 18.19 24.92 -25.08
N ARG A 354 19.25 24.34 -25.68
CA ARG A 354 20.59 24.32 -25.08
C ARG A 354 21.51 25.42 -25.60
N ASP A 355 21.45 25.83 -26.88
CA ASP A 355 22.38 26.81 -27.47
C ASP A 355 21.65 28.01 -28.11
N ASN A 356 22.22 29.23 -28.07
CA ASN A 356 21.84 30.52 -28.73
C ASN A 356 20.36 31.00 -28.68
N THR A 357 19.42 30.13 -28.34
CA THR A 357 17.99 30.27 -28.15
C THR A 357 17.73 29.88 -26.71
N HIS A 358 18.10 30.76 -25.78
CA HIS A 358 17.91 30.48 -24.36
C HIS A 358 16.41 30.40 -24.05
N GLY A 359 15.93 29.28 -23.48
CA GLY A 359 14.54 29.15 -23.03
C GLY A 359 13.86 27.80 -23.31
N LEU A 360 12.53 27.81 -23.29
CA LEU A 360 11.66 26.65 -23.48
C LEU A 360 11.00 26.66 -24.85
N VAL A 361 11.24 25.62 -25.63
CA VAL A 361 10.60 25.41 -26.93
C VAL A 361 9.24 24.77 -26.72
N LYS A 362 8.20 25.41 -27.25
CA LYS A 362 6.80 24.97 -27.16
C LYS A 362 6.42 24.17 -28.40
N ILE A 363 5.88 22.98 -28.20
CA ILE A 363 5.51 22.07 -29.27
C ILE A 363 4.09 21.58 -29.05
N GLY A 364 3.21 21.83 -30.02
CA GLY A 364 1.85 21.31 -30.03
C GLY A 364 1.73 20.05 -30.90
N SER A 365 0.49 19.61 -31.12
CA SER A 365 0.19 18.44 -31.97
C SER A 365 0.54 18.62 -33.45
N SER A 366 0.73 19.86 -33.91
CA SER A 366 1.20 20.18 -35.27
C SER A 366 2.69 20.50 -35.36
N GLY A 367 3.46 20.33 -34.28
CA GLY A 367 4.89 20.65 -34.22
C GLY A 367 5.19 21.97 -33.49
N PHE A 368 6.28 22.64 -33.88
CA PHE A 368 6.80 23.85 -33.23
C PHE A 368 5.80 25.02 -33.20
N GLU A 369 5.58 25.61 -32.03
CA GLU A 369 4.66 26.75 -31.84
C GLU A 369 5.34 28.03 -31.33
N GLY A 370 6.54 27.95 -30.76
CA GLY A 370 7.29 29.12 -30.32
C GLY A 370 8.32 28.83 -29.23
N LEU A 371 8.88 29.90 -28.68
CA LEU A 371 9.90 29.87 -27.63
C LEU A 371 9.47 30.79 -26.48
N ILE A 372 9.60 30.33 -25.23
CA ILE A 372 9.56 31.16 -24.03
C ILE A 372 11.02 31.47 -23.65
N PRO A 373 11.50 32.72 -23.76
CA PRO A 373 12.93 33.02 -23.62
C PRO A 373 13.44 32.91 -22.17
N TYR A 374 14.74 32.68 -22.02
CA TYR A 374 15.48 32.74 -20.75
C TYR A 374 16.75 33.58 -20.87
N ASP A 375 16.68 34.89 -20.64
CA ASP A 375 17.78 35.81 -20.95
C ASP A 375 18.85 35.90 -19.83
N HIS A 376 19.50 34.79 -19.47
CA HIS A 376 20.65 34.74 -18.56
C HIS A 376 21.92 34.19 -19.21
N GLU A 377 23.05 34.90 -19.06
CA GLU A 377 24.35 34.49 -19.63
C GLU A 377 24.84 33.16 -19.04
N GLY A 378 25.24 32.21 -19.91
CA GLY A 378 26.03 31.02 -19.55
C GLY A 378 25.26 29.80 -19.04
N ASN A 379 23.92 29.80 -19.08
CA ASN A 379 23.13 28.88 -18.29
C ASN A 379 22.22 27.97 -19.12
N HIS A 380 22.37 26.66 -18.93
CA HIS A 380 21.57 25.65 -19.62
C HIS A 380 20.50 25.11 -18.67
N LEU A 381 19.24 25.09 -19.12
CA LEU A 381 18.18 24.32 -18.47
C LEU A 381 18.53 22.84 -18.60
N SER A 382 18.54 22.12 -17.48
CA SER A 382 19.07 20.75 -17.44
C SER A 382 17.96 19.72 -17.22
N ARG A 383 17.28 19.80 -16.08
CA ARG A 383 16.18 18.95 -15.65
C ARG A 383 14.94 19.77 -15.45
N SER A 384 13.80 19.22 -15.84
CA SER A 384 12.53 19.92 -15.78
C SER A 384 11.45 18.99 -15.29
N TRP A 385 10.56 19.55 -14.50
CA TRP A 385 9.38 18.92 -13.91
C TRP A 385 8.16 19.81 -14.19
N ILE A 386 6.99 19.23 -14.01
CA ILE A 386 5.72 19.92 -14.18
C ILE A 386 4.99 19.91 -12.83
N SER A 387 4.33 21.00 -12.46
CA SER A 387 3.44 21.01 -11.30
C SER A 387 2.25 20.06 -11.52
N VAL A 388 1.67 19.57 -10.41
CA VAL A 388 0.51 18.65 -10.42
C VAL A 388 -0.66 19.19 -11.24
N ASP A 389 -0.90 20.50 -11.22
CA ASP A 389 -1.97 21.13 -11.99
C ASP A 389 -1.59 21.44 -13.46
N GLY A 390 -0.36 21.11 -13.87
CA GLY A 390 0.18 21.35 -15.20
C GLY A 390 0.46 22.81 -15.52
N SER A 391 0.32 23.73 -14.57
CA SER A 391 0.41 25.18 -14.82
C SER A 391 1.83 25.73 -14.79
N GLN A 392 2.74 25.07 -14.05
CA GLN A 392 4.12 25.51 -13.87
C GLN A 392 5.12 24.48 -14.40
N LEU A 393 6.15 24.96 -15.10
CA LEU A 393 7.34 24.18 -15.40
C LEU A 393 8.47 24.61 -14.47
N ILE A 394 8.95 23.68 -13.67
CA ILE A 394 10.07 23.87 -12.75
C ILE A 394 11.31 23.30 -13.40
N SER A 395 12.41 24.05 -13.46
CA SER A 395 13.65 23.54 -14.05
C SER A 395 14.89 23.90 -13.25
N TYR A 396 15.80 22.95 -13.15
CA TYR A 396 17.13 23.17 -12.61
C TYR A 396 18.08 23.69 -13.69
N VAL A 397 18.71 24.81 -13.38
CA VAL A 397 19.62 25.55 -14.25
C VAL A 397 21.04 25.39 -13.73
N GLY A 398 21.98 25.06 -14.61
CA GLY A 398 23.40 25.02 -14.25
C GLY A 398 24.34 25.32 -15.42
N ASP A 399 25.53 25.81 -15.09
CA ASP A 399 26.62 26.01 -16.05
C ASP A 399 27.50 24.75 -16.11
N SER A 400 27.42 24.05 -17.26
CA SER A 400 28.19 22.84 -17.54
C SER A 400 29.69 23.08 -17.75
N ALA A 401 30.08 24.31 -18.09
CA ALA A 401 31.46 24.72 -18.36
C ALA A 401 32.19 25.26 -17.12
N GLN A 402 31.47 25.77 -16.12
CA GLN A 402 32.04 26.35 -14.88
C GLN A 402 31.80 25.55 -13.59
N GLY A 403 31.16 24.37 -13.66
CA GLY A 403 31.11 23.46 -12.52
C GLY A 403 30.04 23.78 -11.47
N LEU A 404 28.83 24.16 -11.91
CA LEU A 404 27.65 24.44 -11.05
C LEU A 404 27.82 25.56 -10.01
N GLU A 405 28.85 26.41 -10.12
CA GLU A 405 29.03 27.57 -9.22
C GLU A 405 27.81 28.54 -9.23
N TYR A 406 26.96 28.49 -10.25
CA TYR A 406 25.70 29.21 -10.34
C TYR A 406 24.57 28.25 -10.67
N SER A 407 23.92 27.69 -9.64
CA SER A 407 22.73 26.86 -9.82
C SER A 407 21.46 27.60 -9.40
N ARG A 408 20.37 27.39 -10.14
CA ARG A 408 19.09 28.05 -9.88
C ARG A 408 17.96 27.08 -10.15
N ILE A 409 16.85 27.25 -9.43
CA ILE A 409 15.56 26.70 -9.81
C ILE A 409 14.77 27.83 -10.47
N VAL A 410 14.37 27.62 -11.72
CA VAL A 410 13.50 28.54 -12.45
C VAL A 410 12.11 27.94 -12.56
N VAL A 411 11.11 28.80 -12.48
CA VAL A 411 9.70 28.42 -12.57
C VAL A 411 9.07 29.24 -13.67
N TYR A 412 8.47 28.57 -14.66
CA TYR A 412 7.72 29.20 -15.74
C TYR A 412 6.23 29.01 -15.52
N ASP A 413 5.47 30.09 -15.68
CA ASP A 413 4.02 30.02 -15.84
C ASP A 413 3.72 29.65 -17.30
N LEU A 414 3.17 28.46 -17.52
CA LEU A 414 2.88 27.95 -18.85
C LEU A 414 1.61 28.54 -19.47
N VAL A 415 0.72 29.11 -18.65
CA VAL A 415 -0.52 29.75 -19.11
C VAL A 415 -0.22 31.14 -19.64
N ASN A 416 0.60 31.90 -18.91
CA ASN A 416 1.04 33.24 -19.30
C ASN A 416 2.30 33.22 -20.19
N GLU A 417 2.95 32.06 -20.32
CA GLU A 417 4.15 31.83 -21.12
C GLU A 417 5.31 32.76 -20.72
N GLU A 418 5.56 32.90 -19.42
CA GLU A 418 6.61 33.77 -18.87
C GLU A 418 7.38 33.11 -17.71
N LEU A 419 8.58 33.62 -17.44
CA LEU A 419 9.36 33.23 -16.26
C LEU A 419 8.73 33.87 -15.01
N GLU A 420 8.23 33.06 -14.09
CA GLU A 420 7.56 33.48 -12.87
C GLU A 420 8.54 33.70 -11.72
N LYS A 421 9.40 32.71 -11.44
CA LYS A 421 10.33 32.72 -10.29
C LYS A 421 11.74 32.27 -10.68
N GLU A 422 12.71 32.76 -9.92
CA GLU A 422 14.10 32.32 -9.99
C GLU A 422 14.71 32.26 -8.59
N ILE A 423 14.95 31.04 -8.12
CA ILE A 423 15.41 30.75 -6.77
C ILE A 423 16.88 30.33 -6.85
N SER A 424 17.76 30.99 -6.10
CA SER A 424 19.20 30.69 -6.12
C SER A 424 19.50 29.48 -5.25
N VAL A 425 20.29 28.54 -5.77
CA VAL A 425 20.67 27.32 -5.07
C VAL A 425 22.16 27.09 -5.25
N GLU A 426 22.89 26.79 -4.17
CA GLU A 426 24.33 26.55 -4.22
C GLU A 426 24.62 25.06 -4.02
N VAL A 427 24.62 24.28 -5.12
CA VAL A 427 25.05 22.87 -5.08
C VAL A 427 26.31 22.68 -5.94
N PRO A 428 27.48 22.54 -5.32
CA PRO A 428 28.73 22.39 -6.05
C PRO A 428 28.81 21.04 -6.77
N ARG A 429 29.44 21.04 -7.95
CA ARG A 429 29.79 19.78 -8.64
C ARG A 429 31.01 19.16 -7.98
N VAL A 430 30.93 17.86 -7.68
CA VAL A 430 32.03 17.10 -7.05
C VAL A 430 33.22 16.89 -7.99
N SER A 431 32.99 16.53 -9.26
CA SER A 431 34.01 16.42 -10.32
C SER A 431 33.38 16.21 -11.70
N SER A 432 34.20 16.22 -12.77
CA SER A 432 33.76 15.91 -14.14
C SER A 432 33.15 14.53 -14.30
N ASP A 433 33.56 13.57 -13.46
CA ASP A 433 33.34 12.14 -13.68
C ASP A 433 32.10 11.60 -12.93
N HIS A 434 31.55 12.36 -11.98
CA HIS A 434 30.50 11.90 -11.06
C HIS A 434 29.08 12.44 -11.38
N GLY A 435 28.87 12.94 -12.60
CA GLY A 435 27.56 13.41 -13.07
C GLY A 435 27.05 14.68 -12.37
N TRP A 436 25.78 15.00 -12.63
CA TRP A 436 25.06 16.07 -11.92
C TRP A 436 24.59 15.57 -10.55
N PRO A 437 24.41 16.44 -9.55
CA PRO A 437 23.77 16.06 -8.29
C PRO A 437 22.40 15.45 -8.58
N ASN A 438 22.06 14.35 -7.94
CA ASN A 438 20.76 13.72 -8.12
C ASN A 438 19.66 14.61 -7.51
N SER A 439 18.53 14.74 -8.21
CA SER A 439 17.44 15.63 -7.81
C SER A 439 16.09 15.01 -8.12
N VAL A 440 15.12 15.19 -7.23
CA VAL A 440 13.73 14.72 -7.37
C VAL A 440 12.77 15.87 -7.12
N PHE A 441 11.61 15.85 -7.76
CA PHE A 441 10.54 16.81 -7.52
C PHE A 441 9.46 16.13 -6.69
N VAL A 442 9.23 16.67 -5.49
CA VAL A 442 8.25 16.20 -4.51
C VAL A 442 6.93 16.88 -4.82
N GLU A 443 6.09 16.17 -5.58
CA GLU A 443 4.86 16.72 -6.16
C GLU A 443 3.88 17.22 -5.09
N SER A 444 3.69 16.42 -4.03
CA SER A 444 2.78 16.70 -2.91
C SER A 444 3.09 18.02 -2.19
N ARG A 445 4.34 18.46 -2.24
CA ARG A 445 4.85 19.65 -1.57
C ARG A 445 5.25 20.78 -2.52
N ASN A 446 5.13 20.58 -3.84
CA ASN A 446 5.64 21.48 -4.86
C ASN A 446 7.09 21.92 -4.56
N MET A 447 7.97 20.94 -4.34
CA MET A 447 9.32 21.16 -3.82
C MET A 447 10.36 20.38 -4.62
N VAL A 448 11.56 20.94 -4.81
CA VAL A 448 12.68 20.22 -5.43
C VAL A 448 13.69 19.83 -4.36
N ALA A 449 14.00 18.54 -4.26
CA ALA A 449 15.06 18.03 -3.41
C ALA A 449 16.30 17.71 -4.24
N ILE A 450 17.48 18.14 -3.77
CA ILE A 450 18.75 18.00 -4.49
C ILE A 450 19.79 17.44 -3.53
N SER A 451 20.38 16.31 -3.87
CA SER A 451 21.51 15.76 -3.13
C SER A 451 22.73 16.70 -3.24
N ASN A 452 23.41 16.97 -2.13
CA ASN A 452 24.67 17.69 -2.10
C ASN A 452 25.80 16.74 -1.65
N PRO A 453 26.44 16.05 -2.61
CA PRO A 453 27.48 15.07 -2.29
C PRO A 453 28.80 15.66 -1.77
N THR A 454 28.95 16.99 -1.70
CA THR A 454 30.18 17.60 -1.15
C THR A 454 30.17 17.75 0.36
N ASN A 455 29.00 17.94 0.95
CA ASN A 455 28.81 18.15 2.38
C ASN A 455 27.79 17.19 3.01
N GLY A 456 27.24 16.26 2.22
CA GLY A 456 26.31 15.24 2.70
C GLY A 456 24.97 15.79 3.16
N THR A 457 24.46 16.78 2.43
CA THR A 457 23.14 17.38 2.72
C THR A 457 22.15 17.09 1.62
N VAL A 458 20.86 17.14 1.94
CA VAL A 458 19.76 17.25 0.98
C VAL A 458 19.28 18.69 0.99
N VAL A 459 19.43 19.39 -0.13
CA VAL A 459 18.96 20.76 -0.32
C VAL A 459 17.52 20.72 -0.81
N CYS A 460 16.61 21.25 -0.01
CA CYS A 460 15.17 21.28 -0.28
C CYS A 460 14.77 22.71 -0.69
N VAL A 461 14.22 22.86 -1.89
CA VAL A 461 13.79 24.14 -2.47
C VAL A 461 12.28 24.15 -2.59
N ASP A 462 11.61 24.88 -1.69
CA ASP A 462 10.17 25.09 -1.71
C ASP A 462 9.83 26.14 -2.76
N ILE A 463 9.03 25.76 -3.76
CA ILE A 463 8.70 26.63 -4.90
C ILE A 463 7.74 27.74 -4.51
N GLU A 464 6.86 27.50 -3.54
CA GLU A 464 5.86 28.47 -3.10
C GLU A 464 6.46 29.54 -2.20
N SER A 465 7.19 29.12 -1.18
CA SER A 465 7.79 30.02 -0.19
C SER A 465 9.16 30.57 -0.61
N GLU A 466 9.74 30.03 -1.69
CA GLU A 466 11.09 30.32 -2.17
C GLU A 466 12.19 30.04 -1.13
N SER A 467 11.88 29.21 -0.12
CA SER A 467 12.85 28.84 0.91
C SER A 467 13.78 27.74 0.42
N VAL A 468 15.05 27.86 0.82
CA VAL A 468 16.07 26.85 0.60
C VAL A 468 16.53 26.35 1.97
N ASP A 469 16.23 25.09 2.27
CA ASP A 469 16.63 24.42 3.50
C ASP A 469 17.66 23.34 3.21
N GLU A 470 18.57 23.09 4.15
CA GLU A 470 19.54 22.00 4.05
C GLU A 470 19.31 21.00 5.19
N ILE A 471 19.20 19.71 4.85
CA ILE A 471 19.08 18.62 5.81
C ILE A 471 20.39 17.83 5.82
N SER A 472 21.07 17.79 6.96
CA SER A 472 22.30 16.99 7.17
C SER A 472 21.97 15.50 7.25
N LEU A 473 22.75 14.66 6.56
CA LEU A 473 22.69 13.19 6.68
C LEU A 473 23.65 12.61 7.73
N ASP A 474 24.36 13.45 8.50
CA ASP A 474 25.26 13.03 9.60
C ASP A 474 26.33 11.97 9.19
N GLY A 475 27.50 12.41 8.67
CA GLY A 475 28.59 11.51 8.22
C GLY A 475 29.87 12.24 7.74
N ASP A 476 30.91 11.49 7.38
CA ASP A 476 32.15 12.00 6.73
C ASP A 476 32.08 11.69 5.22
N PHE A 477 31.92 12.71 4.36
CA PHE A 477 31.41 12.51 3.00
C PHE A 477 32.45 12.60 1.87
N PRO A 478 32.70 11.48 1.15
CA PRO A 478 33.20 11.52 -0.21
C PRO A 478 32.24 10.87 -1.24
N GLN A 479 31.78 11.69 -2.19
CA GLN A 479 31.40 11.41 -3.59
C GLN A 479 30.30 10.35 -3.89
N ALA A 480 29.16 10.86 -4.41
CA ALA A 480 27.97 10.20 -4.99
C ALA A 480 26.85 9.79 -4.00
N MET A 481 25.86 10.67 -3.85
CA MET A 481 24.62 10.42 -3.10
C MET A 481 23.46 10.22 -4.09
N ARG A 482 22.49 9.38 -3.73
CA ARG A 482 21.22 9.24 -4.45
C ARG A 482 20.05 9.42 -3.48
N ILE A 483 19.02 10.10 -3.96
CA ILE A 483 17.77 10.30 -3.24
C ILE A 483 16.61 9.83 -4.12
N ILE A 484 15.60 9.25 -3.50
CA ILE A 484 14.35 8.88 -4.16
C ILE A 484 13.18 9.23 -3.24
N GLU A 485 12.10 9.71 -3.83
CA GLU A 485 10.88 10.05 -3.10
C GLU A 485 10.08 8.78 -2.79
N ASP A 486 9.54 8.73 -1.57
CA ASP A 486 8.44 7.86 -1.20
C ASP A 486 7.15 8.70 -1.28
N GLU A 487 6.50 8.66 -2.45
CA GLU A 487 5.37 9.53 -2.81
C GLU A 487 4.23 9.43 -1.79
N ASP A 488 3.98 8.22 -1.27
CA ASP A 488 2.90 7.95 -0.32
C ASP A 488 3.19 8.46 1.10
N LYS A 489 4.47 8.61 1.46
CA LYS A 489 4.90 8.91 2.83
C LYS A 489 5.44 10.32 3.02
N GLU A 490 5.53 11.11 1.95
CA GLU A 490 6.17 12.44 1.95
C GLU A 490 7.60 12.42 2.55
N THR A 491 8.33 11.33 2.32
CA THR A 491 9.70 11.14 2.78
C THR A 491 10.65 10.96 1.61
N LEU A 492 11.94 11.16 1.86
CA LEU A 492 12.98 10.80 0.92
C LEU A 492 13.84 9.69 1.51
N TRP A 493 14.17 8.72 0.67
CA TRP A 493 15.20 7.74 0.96
C TRP A 493 16.51 8.21 0.35
N ALA A 494 17.54 8.39 1.17
CA ALA A 494 18.88 8.74 0.71
C ALA A 494 19.84 7.56 0.90
N VAL A 495 20.59 7.21 -0.14
CA VAL A 495 21.62 6.16 -0.08
C VAL A 495 22.99 6.79 -0.27
N THR A 496 23.88 6.54 0.68
CA THR A 496 25.25 7.06 0.72
C THR A 496 26.28 5.97 0.36
N PRO A 497 27.48 6.34 -0.15
CA PRO A 497 28.51 5.38 -0.56
C PRO A 497 29.13 4.55 0.56
N ASP A 498 29.07 5.03 1.80
CA ASP A 498 29.46 4.27 2.99
C ASP A 498 28.43 3.19 3.36
N GLY A 499 27.36 3.06 2.58
CA GLY A 499 26.34 2.04 2.76
C GLY A 499 25.33 2.41 3.82
N ILE A 500 25.05 3.69 4.03
CA ILE A 500 23.98 4.11 4.94
C ILE A 500 22.74 4.47 4.10
N VAL A 501 21.59 3.95 4.52
CA VAL A 501 20.28 4.34 4.00
C VAL A 501 19.66 5.26 5.03
N HIS A 502 19.28 6.46 4.66
CA HIS A 502 18.62 7.44 5.52
C HIS A 502 17.17 7.63 5.11
N LEU A 503 16.26 7.59 6.09
CA LEU A 503 14.90 8.06 5.92
C LEU A 503 14.82 9.52 6.34
N VAL A 504 14.54 10.39 5.38
CA VAL A 504 14.53 11.85 5.54
C VAL A 504 13.09 12.34 5.55
N SER A 505 12.67 12.94 6.66
CA SER A 505 11.38 13.61 6.75
C SER A 505 11.51 15.03 6.21
N LEU A 506 10.74 15.32 5.17
CA LEU A 506 10.64 16.65 4.58
C LEU A 506 9.87 17.61 5.48
N ASP A 507 8.90 17.10 6.26
CA ASP A 507 8.14 17.87 7.24
C ASP A 507 8.99 18.30 8.43
N GLN A 508 9.69 17.33 9.03
CA GLN A 508 10.50 17.56 10.21
C GLN A 508 11.89 18.13 9.87
N LYS A 509 12.22 18.21 8.58
CA LYS A 509 13.50 18.69 8.03
C LYS A 509 14.72 18.03 8.68
N ARG A 510 14.65 16.71 8.87
CA ARG A 510 15.69 15.92 9.53
C ARG A 510 15.66 14.46 9.06
N VAL A 511 16.78 13.78 9.26
CA VAL A 511 16.81 12.32 9.27
C VAL A 511 15.97 11.82 10.44
N ILE A 512 15.03 10.94 10.16
CA ILE A 512 14.16 10.32 11.17
C ILE A 512 14.60 8.91 11.52
N ASP A 513 15.25 8.20 10.59
CA ASP A 513 15.86 6.90 10.83
C ASP A 513 17.01 6.61 9.83
N GLN A 514 17.86 5.63 10.15
CA GLN A 514 18.97 5.20 9.28
C GLN A 514 19.36 3.73 9.50
N TRP A 515 19.86 3.08 8.43
CA TRP A 515 20.29 1.68 8.44
C TRP A 515 21.63 1.51 7.73
N GLU A 516 22.50 0.65 8.28
CA GLU A 516 23.78 0.30 7.67
C GLU A 516 23.61 -0.96 6.81
N LEU A 517 24.03 -0.88 5.56
CA LEU A 517 24.02 -1.98 4.61
C LEU A 517 25.22 -2.90 4.89
N GLU A 518 24.97 -4.20 5.04
CA GLU A 518 26.02 -5.20 5.26
C GLU A 518 27.13 -5.15 4.20
N ASP A 519 26.76 -4.81 2.97
CA ASP A 519 27.68 -4.68 1.83
C ASP A 519 27.38 -3.37 1.08
N PRO A 520 28.15 -2.30 1.36
CA PRO A 520 27.96 -1.00 0.75
C PRO A 520 27.97 -1.06 -0.78
N PRO A 521 27.07 -0.34 -1.45
CA PRO A 521 27.09 -0.26 -2.90
C PRO A 521 28.26 0.63 -3.37
N GLY A 522 28.58 0.57 -4.66
CA GLY A 522 29.56 1.48 -5.26
C GLY A 522 29.13 2.96 -5.23
N SER A 523 29.90 3.80 -5.91
CA SER A 523 29.55 5.22 -6.08
C SER A 523 28.61 5.42 -7.28
N ASN A 524 28.59 4.50 -8.23
CA ASN A 524 27.74 4.58 -9.41
C ASN A 524 26.46 3.75 -9.24
N ASN A 525 25.47 4.35 -8.56
CA ASN A 525 24.22 3.66 -8.27
C ASN A 525 23.01 4.35 -8.91
N VAL A 526 21.99 3.57 -9.21
CA VAL A 526 20.64 4.03 -9.56
C VAL A 526 19.67 3.44 -8.54
N LEU A 527 18.65 4.21 -8.13
CA LEU A 527 17.62 3.76 -7.21
C LEU A 527 16.30 3.53 -7.93
N ALA A 528 15.50 2.58 -7.44
CA ALA A 528 14.06 2.53 -7.67
C ALA A 528 13.36 2.16 -6.36
N LEU A 529 12.26 2.85 -6.06
CA LEU A 529 11.41 2.56 -4.92
C LEU A 529 10.08 2.04 -5.46
N VAL A 530 9.57 0.99 -4.83
CA VAL A 530 8.29 0.40 -5.16
C VAL A 530 7.46 0.40 -3.87
N PRO A 531 6.54 1.35 -3.67
CA PRO A 531 5.63 1.29 -2.54
C PRO A 531 4.54 0.24 -2.76
N VAL A 532 4.02 -0.35 -1.68
CA VAL A 532 2.72 -1.01 -1.71
C VAL A 532 1.66 0.08 -1.66
N GLU A 533 1.02 0.36 -2.80
CA GLU A 533 -0.05 1.36 -2.87
C GLU A 533 -1.17 1.01 -1.87
N LYS A 534 -1.56 1.99 -1.03
CA LYS A 534 -2.81 1.91 -0.26
C LYS A 534 -3.95 1.93 -1.27
N SER A 535 -4.72 0.84 -1.36
CA SER A 535 -5.78 0.76 -2.37
C SER A 535 -6.76 1.92 -2.20
N ASP A 536 -6.84 2.80 -3.19
CA ASP A 536 -7.69 3.99 -3.21
C ASP A 536 -9.15 3.63 -3.57
N HIS A 537 -9.66 2.55 -2.95
CA HIS A 537 -11.02 2.09 -3.14
C HIS A 537 -11.97 2.93 -2.29
N LYS A 538 -12.57 3.95 -2.93
CA LYS A 538 -13.77 4.65 -2.45
C LYS A 538 -15.02 3.76 -2.45
N ASP A 539 -14.96 2.62 -1.77
CA ASP A 539 -16.13 1.82 -1.40
C ASP A 539 -15.91 1.33 0.04
N HIS A 540 -16.39 2.13 1.00
CA HIS A 540 -16.41 1.86 2.44
C HIS A 540 -15.04 1.56 3.08
N ASP A 541 -14.49 2.57 3.76
CA ASP A 541 -13.30 2.48 4.62
C ASP A 541 -13.26 1.17 5.41
N HIS A 542 -12.42 0.25 4.97
CA HIS A 542 -11.84 -0.77 5.81
C HIS A 542 -10.33 -0.65 5.63
N GLU A 543 -9.70 0.16 6.47
CA GLU A 543 -8.28 -0.03 6.77
C GLU A 543 -8.10 -1.53 7.12
N LEU A 544 -7.17 -2.21 6.45
CA LEU A 544 -6.86 -3.60 6.73
C LEU A 544 -6.07 -3.64 8.05
N TYR A 545 -6.78 -3.96 9.12
CA TYR A 545 -6.23 -4.10 10.46
C TYR A 545 -5.77 -5.54 10.71
N ASP A 546 -4.90 -5.74 11.69
CA ASP A 546 -4.67 -7.06 12.27
C ASP A 546 -5.99 -7.55 12.92
N PRO A 547 -6.57 -8.68 12.48
CA PRO A 547 -7.83 -9.14 13.04
C PRO A 547 -7.70 -9.85 14.40
N HIS A 548 -6.50 -10.21 14.86
CA HIS A 548 -6.25 -11.13 15.98
C HIS A 548 -6.43 -10.52 17.37
N THR A 549 -7.46 -9.68 17.53
CA THR A 549 -7.74 -8.88 18.72
C THR A 549 -7.97 -9.71 19.99
N TRP A 550 -8.59 -10.89 19.87
CA TRP A 550 -8.94 -11.75 21.02
C TRP A 550 -7.71 -12.31 21.75
N ILE A 551 -6.55 -12.34 21.10
CA ILE A 551 -5.35 -12.95 21.68
C ILE A 551 -4.79 -12.13 22.85
N SER A 552 -5.10 -10.82 22.90
CA SER A 552 -4.70 -9.93 23.99
C SER A 552 -5.74 -9.93 25.12
N PRO A 553 -5.38 -10.28 26.37
CA PRO A 553 -6.30 -10.20 27.52
C PRO A 553 -6.98 -8.83 27.67
N TYR A 554 -6.26 -7.76 27.34
CA TYR A 554 -6.77 -6.39 27.39
C TYR A 554 -7.84 -6.10 26.34
N LEU A 555 -7.62 -6.53 25.09
CA LEU A 555 -8.60 -6.35 24.01
C LEU A 555 -9.77 -7.33 24.17
N ALA A 556 -9.50 -8.57 24.58
CA ALA A 556 -10.54 -9.54 24.94
C ALA A 556 -11.48 -9.00 26.02
N MET A 557 -10.97 -8.26 27.02
CA MET A 557 -11.82 -7.57 27.99
C MET A 557 -12.75 -6.53 27.33
N GLN A 558 -12.27 -5.78 26.33
CA GLN A 558 -13.10 -4.81 25.63
C GLN A 558 -14.14 -5.50 24.71
N GLN A 559 -13.76 -6.59 24.04
CA GLN A 559 -14.69 -7.43 23.30
C GLN A 559 -15.77 -8.02 24.21
N GLY A 560 -15.38 -8.52 25.39
CA GLY A 560 -16.31 -9.01 26.41
C GLY A 560 -17.27 -7.93 26.93
N GLN A 561 -16.81 -6.69 27.07
CA GLN A 561 -17.67 -5.54 27.41
C GLN A 561 -18.72 -5.30 26.32
N ASN A 562 -18.32 -5.31 25.04
CA ASN A 562 -19.24 -5.16 23.90
C ASN A 562 -20.30 -6.28 23.86
N ILE A 563 -19.90 -7.52 24.16
CA ILE A 563 -20.83 -8.66 24.27
C ILE A 563 -21.79 -8.47 25.45
N TYR A 564 -21.28 -8.10 26.63
CA TYR A 564 -22.07 -7.86 27.82
C TYR A 564 -23.15 -6.79 27.58
N GLU A 565 -22.78 -5.67 26.97
CA GLU A 565 -23.70 -4.57 26.67
C GLU A 565 -24.83 -5.03 25.75
N ALA A 566 -24.49 -5.82 24.72
CA ALA A 566 -25.49 -6.36 23.80
C ALA A 566 -26.46 -7.35 24.47
N LEU A 567 -25.96 -8.20 25.38
CA LEU A 567 -26.82 -9.12 26.14
C LEU A 567 -27.80 -8.37 27.05
N VAL A 568 -27.33 -7.33 27.76
CA VAL A 568 -28.18 -6.49 28.62
C VAL A 568 -29.20 -5.70 27.81
N GLU A 569 -28.81 -5.17 26.64
CA GLU A 569 -29.74 -4.47 25.75
C GLU A 569 -30.85 -5.41 25.24
N LYS A 570 -30.48 -6.66 24.92
CA LYS A 570 -31.40 -7.65 24.36
C LYS A 570 -32.32 -8.30 25.41
N ASP A 571 -31.81 -8.51 26.62
CA ASP A 571 -32.52 -9.13 27.74
C ASP A 571 -32.30 -8.35 29.06
N PRO A 572 -32.97 -7.20 29.21
CA PRO A 572 -32.79 -6.33 30.38
C PRO A 572 -33.34 -6.94 31.68
N ASP A 573 -34.24 -7.92 31.60
CA ASP A 573 -34.81 -8.56 32.79
C ASP A 573 -33.76 -9.42 33.54
N ASN A 574 -32.70 -9.85 32.85
CA ASN A 574 -31.59 -10.62 33.40
C ASN A 574 -30.30 -9.80 33.61
N GLU A 575 -30.36 -8.46 33.56
CA GLU A 575 -29.20 -7.57 33.70
C GLU A 575 -28.32 -7.90 34.93
N GLU A 576 -28.92 -8.02 36.13
CA GLU A 576 -28.17 -8.30 37.36
C GLU A 576 -27.36 -9.62 37.28
N TYR A 577 -27.92 -10.63 36.61
CA TYR A 577 -27.26 -11.92 36.38
C TYR A 577 -26.05 -11.76 35.46
N TYR A 578 -26.24 -11.09 34.31
CA TYR A 578 -25.15 -10.81 33.37
C TYR A 578 -24.06 -9.94 34.00
N THR A 579 -24.42 -8.90 34.76
CA THR A 579 -23.46 -8.03 35.43
C THR A 579 -22.59 -8.79 36.42
N GLN A 580 -23.16 -9.71 37.20
CA GLN A 580 -22.39 -10.50 38.16
C GLN A 580 -21.36 -11.38 37.44
N ARG A 581 -21.76 -12.04 36.35
CA ARG A 581 -20.89 -12.92 35.57
C ARG A 581 -19.85 -12.17 34.77
N TRP A 582 -20.25 -11.05 34.15
CA TRP A 582 -19.33 -10.14 33.46
C TRP A 582 -18.22 -9.66 34.40
N ASN A 583 -18.56 -9.23 35.62
CA ASN A 583 -17.54 -8.79 36.58
C ASN A 583 -16.55 -9.92 36.93
N GLN A 584 -17.00 -11.19 37.02
CA GLN A 584 -16.11 -12.32 37.26
C GLN A 584 -15.14 -12.56 36.10
N LEU A 585 -15.64 -12.55 34.86
CA LEU A 585 -14.81 -12.69 33.66
C LEU A 585 -13.83 -11.51 33.53
N LYS A 586 -14.33 -10.29 33.72
CA LYS A 586 -13.55 -9.05 33.68
C LYS A 586 -12.41 -9.06 34.69
N ASP A 587 -12.68 -9.46 35.93
CA ASP A 587 -11.65 -9.53 36.97
C ASP A 587 -10.54 -10.55 36.61
N ARG A 588 -10.90 -11.71 36.03
CA ARG A 588 -9.94 -12.70 35.54
C ARG A 588 -9.07 -12.15 34.40
N LEU A 589 -9.67 -11.46 33.42
CA LEU A 589 -8.93 -10.84 32.31
C LEU A 589 -8.01 -9.71 32.78
N ILE A 590 -8.45 -8.89 33.74
CA ILE A 590 -7.61 -7.84 34.36
C ILE A 590 -6.45 -8.48 35.12
N GLU A 591 -6.69 -9.54 35.88
CA GLU A 591 -5.62 -10.25 36.59
C GLU A 591 -4.59 -10.81 35.61
N LEU A 592 -5.05 -11.45 34.53
CA LEU A 592 -4.20 -12.01 33.49
C LEU A 592 -3.40 -10.94 32.75
N ASP A 593 -4.03 -9.84 32.35
CA ASP A 593 -3.37 -8.69 31.73
C ASP A 593 -2.25 -8.13 32.62
N ASN A 594 -2.52 -7.96 33.92
CA ASN A 594 -1.51 -7.53 34.88
C ASN A 594 -0.39 -8.54 35.04
N ARG A 595 -0.68 -9.84 34.97
CA ARG A 595 0.36 -10.88 35.01
C ARG A 595 1.25 -10.81 33.77
N TYR A 596 0.68 -10.68 32.57
CA TYR A 596 1.45 -10.45 31.35
C TYR A 596 2.37 -9.22 31.48
N MET A 597 1.83 -8.07 31.89
CA MET A 597 2.63 -6.84 32.08
C MET A 597 3.77 -7.04 33.07
N ASN A 598 3.53 -7.68 34.21
CA ASN A 598 4.53 -7.80 35.28
C ASN A 598 5.54 -8.92 35.03
N GLU A 599 5.08 -10.07 34.54
CA GLU A 599 5.92 -11.25 34.34
C GLU A 599 6.78 -11.14 33.08
N LEU A 600 6.35 -10.39 32.05
CA LEU A 600 7.15 -10.16 30.84
C LEU A 600 8.01 -8.88 30.90
N ALA A 601 7.80 -7.98 31.87
CA ALA A 601 8.61 -6.75 32.01
C ALA A 601 10.11 -7.00 32.24
N SER A 602 10.50 -8.20 32.65
CA SER A 602 11.91 -8.61 32.80
C SER A 602 12.40 -9.50 31.65
N ALA A 603 11.75 -9.46 30.49
CA ALA A 603 12.24 -10.13 29.29
C ALA A 603 13.66 -9.64 28.95
N GLU A 604 14.53 -10.59 28.60
CA GLU A 604 15.90 -10.32 28.10
C GLU A 604 15.96 -10.31 26.57
N LYS A 605 14.94 -10.90 25.92
CA LYS A 605 14.80 -10.96 24.46
C LYS A 605 13.67 -10.06 24.02
N ASP A 606 13.86 -9.41 22.87
CA ASP A 606 12.87 -8.50 22.28
C ASP A 606 12.01 -9.18 21.20
N TYR A 607 12.31 -10.42 20.81
CA TYR A 607 11.62 -11.12 19.72
C TYR A 607 11.06 -12.48 20.12
N ILE A 608 9.87 -12.79 19.62
CA ILE A 608 9.35 -14.15 19.47
C ILE A 608 9.29 -14.53 17.98
N PHE A 609 9.50 -15.81 17.69
CA PHE A 609 9.46 -16.34 16.33
C PHE A 609 8.30 -17.31 16.18
N VAL A 610 7.35 -16.98 15.30
CA VAL A 610 6.05 -17.66 15.22
C VAL A 610 5.84 -18.29 13.83
N SER A 611 4.98 -19.30 13.74
CA SER A 611 4.59 -19.85 12.44
C SER A 611 3.72 -18.89 11.62
N HIS A 612 2.87 -18.12 12.31
CA HIS A 612 1.83 -17.23 11.76
C HIS A 612 1.78 -15.94 12.61
N GLU A 613 1.85 -14.78 11.99
CA GLU A 613 1.99 -13.47 12.67
C GLU A 613 0.68 -12.94 13.29
N ALA A 614 0.06 -13.72 14.17
CA ALA A 614 -1.19 -13.37 14.85
C ALA A 614 -1.02 -12.68 16.22
N TYR A 615 0.20 -12.52 16.72
CA TYR A 615 0.43 -12.15 18.11
C TYR A 615 0.75 -10.65 18.30
N GLY A 616 0.47 -9.82 17.29
CA GLY A 616 0.87 -8.40 17.24
C GLY A 616 0.35 -7.61 18.44
N TYR A 617 -0.94 -7.77 18.79
CA TYR A 617 -1.55 -7.11 19.94
C TYR A 617 -0.98 -7.54 21.30
N LEU A 618 -0.43 -8.76 21.42
CA LEU A 618 0.32 -9.14 22.62
C LEU A 618 1.68 -8.45 22.62
N ALA A 619 2.37 -8.49 21.48
CA ALA A 619 3.70 -7.93 21.31
C ALA A 619 3.74 -6.44 21.67
N ASP A 620 2.88 -5.65 21.02
CA ASP A 620 2.76 -4.20 21.22
C ASP A 620 2.48 -3.85 22.68
N ARG A 621 1.49 -4.52 23.29
CA ARG A 621 1.08 -4.22 24.67
C ARG A 621 2.13 -4.59 25.70
N TYR A 622 2.80 -5.72 25.52
CA TYR A 622 3.66 -6.31 26.55
C TYR A 622 5.16 -6.14 26.28
N GLY A 623 5.53 -5.37 25.26
CA GLY A 623 6.89 -4.87 25.06
C GLY A 623 7.83 -5.87 24.39
N PHE A 624 7.35 -6.60 23.39
CA PHE A 624 8.19 -7.45 22.53
C PHE A 624 7.72 -7.36 21.07
N HIS A 625 8.47 -7.97 20.16
CA HIS A 625 8.18 -8.04 18.74
C HIS A 625 7.89 -9.49 18.32
N GLN A 626 7.04 -9.67 17.32
CA GLN A 626 6.89 -10.95 16.63
C GLN A 626 7.60 -10.91 15.28
N ALA A 627 8.08 -12.07 14.83
CA ALA A 627 8.46 -12.29 13.46
C ALA A 627 8.01 -13.69 13.05
N GLY A 628 7.34 -13.82 11.90
CA GLY A 628 6.78 -15.08 11.45
C GLY A 628 7.09 -15.43 10.01
N VAL A 629 6.78 -16.67 9.67
CA VAL A 629 6.98 -17.18 8.30
C VAL A 629 5.78 -16.84 7.43
N ILE A 630 4.59 -17.03 7.98
CA ILE A 630 3.32 -16.65 7.37
C ILE A 630 2.94 -15.31 8.00
N GLY A 631 2.64 -14.31 7.15
CA GLY A 631 2.16 -13.00 7.60
C GLY A 631 0.79 -13.09 8.27
N ILE A 632 0.09 -11.96 8.40
CA ILE A 632 -1.18 -11.88 9.14
C ILE A 632 -2.30 -12.73 8.47
N SER A 633 -2.18 -13.02 7.16
CA SER A 633 -3.09 -13.92 6.42
C SER A 633 -2.49 -15.31 6.17
N ALA A 634 -3.23 -16.36 6.56
CA ALA A 634 -2.77 -17.75 6.58
C ALA A 634 -2.58 -18.41 5.19
N ASP A 635 -2.98 -17.76 4.10
CA ASP A 635 -2.99 -18.34 2.74
C ASP A 635 -1.63 -18.26 2.01
N GLN A 636 -0.61 -17.66 2.62
CA GLN A 636 0.67 -17.43 1.96
C GLN A 636 1.67 -18.58 2.20
N GLN A 637 2.27 -19.09 1.12
CA GLN A 637 3.50 -19.88 1.23
C GLN A 637 4.70 -18.93 1.39
N PRO A 638 5.48 -19.05 2.47
CA PRO A 638 6.67 -18.22 2.65
C PRO A 638 7.70 -18.44 1.54
N SER A 639 8.27 -17.33 1.08
CA SER A 639 9.39 -17.34 0.15
C SER A 639 10.67 -17.86 0.82
N SER A 640 11.64 -18.33 0.03
CA SER A 640 12.94 -18.74 0.57
C SER A 640 13.71 -17.59 1.20
N SER A 641 13.48 -16.34 0.75
CA SER A 641 14.06 -15.14 1.36
C SER A 641 13.44 -14.85 2.74
N ALA A 642 12.12 -14.91 2.89
CA ALA A 642 11.45 -14.75 4.18
C ALA A 642 11.97 -15.75 5.23
N ILE A 643 12.14 -17.02 4.83
CA ILE A 643 12.75 -18.06 5.69
C ILE A 643 14.20 -17.69 6.06
N SER A 644 14.98 -17.14 5.12
CA SER A 644 16.38 -16.81 5.36
C SER A 644 16.53 -15.58 6.27
N SER A 645 15.71 -14.54 6.07
CA SER A 645 15.65 -13.36 6.94
C SER A 645 15.26 -13.74 8.37
N LEU A 646 14.28 -14.63 8.53
CA LEU A 646 13.86 -15.12 9.84
C LEU A 646 14.96 -15.93 10.54
N VAL A 647 15.67 -16.78 9.79
CA VAL A 647 16.84 -17.53 10.30
C VAL A 647 17.94 -16.58 10.79
N ASN A 648 18.28 -15.54 10.01
CA ASN A 648 19.29 -14.56 10.43
C ASN A 648 18.86 -13.82 11.69
N ARG A 649 17.59 -13.37 11.74
CA ARG A 649 17.04 -12.64 12.89
C ARG A 649 17.08 -13.48 14.17
N MET A 650 16.76 -14.78 14.11
CA MET A 650 16.88 -15.69 15.24
C MET A 650 18.32 -15.80 15.76
N ILE A 651 19.29 -15.81 14.85
CA ILE A 651 20.72 -15.92 15.19
C ILE A 651 21.24 -14.62 15.79
N GLU A 652 20.88 -13.47 15.20
CA GLU A 652 21.26 -12.13 15.64
C GLU A 652 20.66 -11.75 16.99
N SER A 653 19.38 -12.09 17.21
CA SER A 653 18.71 -11.85 18.50
C SER A 653 19.12 -12.87 19.57
N GLU A 654 19.90 -13.89 19.18
CA GLU A 654 20.24 -15.05 20.00
C GLU A 654 18.99 -15.68 20.65
N THR A 655 17.89 -15.77 19.90
CA THR A 655 16.62 -16.34 20.36
C THR A 655 16.33 -17.64 19.61
N TYR A 656 16.41 -18.76 20.33
CA TYR A 656 16.33 -20.09 19.74
C TYR A 656 15.04 -20.83 20.13
N VAL A 657 13.94 -20.09 20.26
CA VAL A 657 12.60 -20.65 20.52
C VAL A 657 11.66 -20.29 19.37
N LEU A 658 11.05 -21.31 18.78
CA LEU A 658 10.01 -21.19 17.76
C LEU A 658 8.65 -21.56 18.35
N TYR A 659 7.65 -20.75 18.08
CA TYR A 659 6.28 -20.96 18.54
C TYR A 659 5.38 -21.42 17.39
N LEU A 660 4.56 -22.43 17.66
CA LEU A 660 3.63 -23.02 16.71
C LEU A 660 2.25 -23.18 17.36
N ASP A 661 1.20 -22.72 16.69
CA ASP A 661 -0.15 -23.11 17.07
C ASP A 661 -0.49 -24.52 16.51
N PRO A 662 -1.16 -25.39 17.29
CA PRO A 662 -1.46 -26.76 16.89
C PRO A 662 -2.33 -26.94 15.65
N ILE A 663 -3.06 -25.91 15.20
CA ILE A 663 -3.90 -25.98 13.99
C ILE A 663 -3.06 -25.89 12.71
N TYR A 664 -1.84 -25.35 12.79
CA TYR A 664 -0.95 -25.21 11.63
C TYR A 664 0.03 -26.38 11.48
N SER A 665 0.51 -26.57 10.25
CA SER A 665 1.52 -27.58 9.95
C SER A 665 2.90 -27.18 10.51
N ASP A 666 3.59 -28.15 11.12
CA ASP A 666 4.95 -27.94 11.61
C ASP A 666 6.02 -27.85 10.50
N ALA A 667 5.66 -28.03 9.21
CA ALA A 667 6.62 -28.12 8.11
C ALA A 667 7.57 -26.92 8.01
N TYR A 668 7.05 -25.70 8.17
CA TYR A 668 7.86 -24.47 8.12
C TYR A 668 8.71 -24.30 9.38
N VAL A 669 8.13 -24.57 10.55
CA VAL A 669 8.85 -24.53 11.84
C VAL A 669 10.02 -25.52 11.83
N ARG A 670 9.83 -26.73 11.29
CA ARG A 670 10.92 -27.70 11.10
C ARG A 670 11.97 -27.21 10.13
N THR A 671 11.58 -26.50 9.08
CA THR A 671 12.53 -25.94 8.11
C THR A 671 13.40 -24.86 8.75
N LEU A 672 12.80 -23.95 9.52
CA LEU A 672 13.51 -22.93 10.28
C LEU A 672 14.42 -23.53 11.33
N GLN A 673 13.89 -24.45 12.15
CA GLN A 673 14.63 -25.19 13.16
C GLN A 673 15.91 -25.78 12.57
N ASN A 674 15.80 -26.57 11.49
CA ASN A 674 16.95 -27.20 10.84
C ASN A 674 17.96 -26.19 10.27
N ASN A 675 17.49 -25.06 9.73
CA ASN A 675 18.38 -24.05 9.15
C ASN A 675 19.16 -23.28 10.23
N VAL A 676 18.47 -22.84 11.29
CA VAL A 676 19.11 -22.16 12.42
C VAL A 676 20.11 -23.08 13.09
N GLU A 677 19.71 -24.30 13.48
CA GLU A 677 20.59 -25.28 14.14
C GLU A 677 21.85 -25.58 13.32
N LYS A 678 21.71 -25.65 11.99
CA LYS A 678 22.83 -25.91 11.08
C LYS A 678 23.81 -24.72 10.99
N ILE A 679 23.31 -23.49 11.05
CA ILE A 679 24.11 -22.27 10.85
C ILE A 679 24.73 -21.81 12.19
N SER A 680 23.93 -21.71 13.25
CA SER A 680 24.36 -21.23 14.57
C SER A 680 25.03 -22.31 15.41
N GLY A 681 24.69 -23.59 15.17
CA GLY A 681 25.09 -24.70 16.03
C GLY A 681 24.35 -24.75 17.38
N GLN A 682 23.34 -23.90 17.59
CA GLN A 682 22.48 -23.90 18.78
C GLN A 682 21.25 -24.76 18.55
N GLU A 683 20.77 -25.44 19.59
CA GLU A 683 19.53 -26.21 19.54
C GLU A 683 18.33 -25.26 19.54
N VAL A 684 17.34 -25.50 18.67
CA VAL A 684 16.14 -24.67 18.59
C VAL A 684 14.96 -25.42 19.17
N GLU A 685 14.40 -24.87 20.25
CA GLU A 685 13.22 -25.41 20.91
C GLU A 685 11.95 -25.00 20.16
N VAL A 686 11.00 -25.94 20.03
CA VAL A 686 9.69 -25.67 19.44
C VAL A 686 8.65 -25.77 20.54
N GLU A 687 7.98 -24.66 20.79
CA GLU A 687 6.96 -24.52 21.81
C GLU A 687 5.58 -24.30 21.20
N THR A 688 4.54 -24.64 21.97
CA THR A 688 3.17 -24.38 21.57
C THR A 688 2.75 -22.99 22.00
N LEU A 689 2.16 -22.22 21.09
CA LEU A 689 1.51 -20.95 21.38
C LEU A 689 0.14 -20.96 20.72
N TYR A 690 -0.90 -20.84 21.53
CA TYR A 690 -2.28 -20.99 21.08
C TYR A 690 -2.83 -19.70 20.49
N LEU A 691 -3.68 -19.84 19.48
CA LEU A 691 -4.60 -18.85 18.92
C LEU A 691 -6.02 -18.98 19.52
N MET A 692 -6.26 -19.95 20.39
CA MET A 692 -7.55 -20.14 21.07
C MET A 692 -8.74 -20.26 20.10
N THR A 693 -8.57 -21.04 19.03
CA THR A 693 -9.63 -21.31 18.02
C THR A 693 -10.63 -22.38 18.45
N GLY A 694 -10.44 -22.98 19.63
CA GLY A 694 -11.29 -24.03 20.21
C GLY A 694 -10.71 -24.55 21.52
N GLU A 695 -11.41 -25.51 22.16
CA GLU A 695 -10.82 -26.30 23.24
C GLU A 695 -9.72 -27.22 22.67
N LEU A 696 -8.49 -27.03 23.17
CA LEU A 696 -7.31 -27.82 22.80
C LEU A 696 -6.58 -28.27 24.06
N ASP A 697 -6.04 -29.48 24.04
CA ASP A 697 -5.28 -30.08 25.14
C ASP A 697 -5.99 -30.06 26.52
N GLY A 698 -7.32 -30.01 26.50
CA GLY A 698 -8.17 -29.95 27.70
C GLY A 698 -8.18 -28.58 28.39
N MET A 699 -7.72 -27.54 27.70
CA MET A 699 -7.69 -26.16 28.16
C MET A 699 -8.76 -25.33 27.45
N ASP A 700 -9.50 -24.54 28.23
CA ASP A 700 -10.43 -23.55 27.71
C ASP A 700 -9.69 -22.29 27.18
N TYR A 701 -10.45 -21.26 26.83
CA TYR A 701 -9.90 -20.00 26.32
C TYR A 701 -8.91 -19.32 27.28
N LEU A 702 -9.26 -19.24 28.57
CA LEU A 702 -8.44 -18.54 29.56
C LEU A 702 -7.26 -19.42 30.01
N ASP A 703 -7.47 -20.72 30.12
CA ASP A 703 -6.39 -21.68 30.40
C ASP A 703 -5.30 -21.62 29.31
N GLN A 704 -5.70 -21.50 28.05
CA GLN A 704 -4.75 -21.34 26.92
C GLN A 704 -4.00 -20.00 26.98
N MET A 705 -4.66 -18.89 27.35
CA MET A 705 -3.96 -17.62 27.55
C MET A 705 -2.97 -17.69 28.73
N GLU A 706 -3.34 -18.34 29.83
CA GLU A 706 -2.43 -18.55 30.96
C GLU A 706 -1.24 -19.42 30.56
N TYR A 707 -1.47 -20.46 29.77
CA TYR A 707 -0.39 -21.28 29.22
C TYR A 707 0.53 -20.47 28.31
N ASN A 708 -0.03 -19.67 27.39
CA ASN A 708 0.72 -18.81 26.49
C ASN A 708 1.67 -17.88 27.27
N LEU A 709 1.21 -17.29 28.39
CA LEU A 709 2.08 -16.47 29.25
C LEU A 709 3.30 -17.25 29.74
N GLU A 710 3.11 -18.47 30.24
CA GLU A 710 4.21 -19.27 30.78
C GLU A 710 5.24 -19.65 29.72
N VAL A 711 4.79 -19.95 28.50
CA VAL A 711 5.68 -20.29 27.38
C VAL A 711 6.38 -19.05 26.84
N LEU A 712 5.66 -17.91 26.69
CA LEU A 712 6.27 -16.64 26.30
C LEU A 712 7.35 -16.21 27.29
N LYS A 713 7.08 -16.37 28.60
CA LYS A 713 8.06 -16.12 29.65
C LYS A 713 9.32 -16.97 29.44
N LYS A 714 9.15 -18.25 29.12
CA LYS A 714 10.29 -19.14 28.82
C LYS A 714 11.09 -18.64 27.62
N GLY A 715 10.47 -18.36 26.47
CA GLY A 715 11.27 -17.94 25.30
C GLY A 715 11.84 -16.53 25.40
N LEU A 716 11.21 -15.63 26.16
CA LEU A 716 11.68 -14.24 26.33
C LEU A 716 12.67 -14.04 27.49
N GLN A 717 12.79 -15.00 28.41
CA GLN A 717 13.67 -14.88 29.60
C GLN A 717 14.82 -15.89 29.65
N THR A 718 14.91 -16.84 28.71
CA THR A 718 15.95 -17.88 28.74
C THR A 718 17.01 -17.64 27.66
N ASN A 719 18.26 -17.98 27.97
CA ASN A 719 19.38 -18.12 27.02
C ASN A 719 19.44 -19.54 26.46
#